data_AF-A0A956JLM7-F1
#
_entry.id   AF-A0A956JLM7-F1
#
_cell.length_a   1.000
_cell.length_b   1.000
_cell.length_c   1.000
_cell.angle_alpha   90.00
_cell.angle_beta   90.00
_cell.angle_gamma   90.00
#
_symmetry.space_group_name_H-M   'P 1'
#
loop_
_entity.id
_entity.type
_entity.pdbx_description
1 polymer ?
#
loop_
_entity_poly.entity_id
_entity_poly.type
_entity_poly.pdbx_seq_one_letter_code
_entity_poly.pdbx_strand_id
1 'polypeptide(L)'
;DQSIALLDVAAEHDAHRLTPRPLMASEVKELVIAFLGSERIPNDLVEALVRRGEGTPLIIREYLLALLEGGALYPTWIGWSVDLSALRRLDLPRDILSLGMLRIDSLSARTRETLAHAAVWGERFTLEGLAVVSDLRRRHLGGVIAEGMEAQILEGEHGGTLHFTHERFRHALLNELDRDEQRASHRAIADWLARQGDAVSIYDLARHTLAGYRGIDHERVYRACMAAGEAAIASFADTEALAFLSAAVEAGRTGRIQLSGDLLERLGGVCLRLGRLNDALQNFGAALEGHRDRIARARVWSAIADAHLQANDYQAAHGALLTAFETLQLPYPKASPIEIVRTLWMLFVAMFLFSIGRGEGRAKDSERDRLLLACDLLHNLANLAYSEYHTRALELLQASIRMLYIGHALGPSPMYVSALVAQSVTFEMIGVKRLSRRYIDHAEAVAERLRSPAVHGSVTYYRALLSDLTGDSHTAEAYFWQTLERYGDWLPAWTYATDVATFAQQLVARGLHRQAEPLLDELLSRLGDDLSDPTRGNPLVALLGGIIAAAYGTVGRNELANAAIGRYRDLVERNVSDRVNWTICSSYRAYLMCERGELGSGLDAVFSTYEQRGVPPSKAPPHASVAYTYLALARLSQWYAAEDHERPRRHEQLELAIRDVRKGARTATDRGTLLVLEGWRSWRRGDVAKAIAQLSTADDLARAQVVPSVRFHAARLRAHIHAAIGNPETAADEARIAVDLAQERGWVFRVRWIRDDMRPDAPLGRIVSTLGRRGQPSWSRMLSRAAAAAAKGEGSGSGSGSPRFSVGSSSVHGTLDIRQLGHLNALLEVSLAAASASSLQDLGETVLGVLSRVFNAERGFLLLCGPTDDLQTISGRATDGTDLTRRGGYSRTVVEQVRLTRDPLVVTGTEDGVVLGSESVITQDLRSILAAPLLLRERLVGVVYLDNGVAAGIFTRRDAQILQAIASQLAIAIEIASTTDSLTHARDQALAANRAKSAFLANM
;
A
#
# COMPACT_ATOMS: atom_id res chain seq x y z
N ASP A 1 -0.45 -13.82 26.74
CA ASP A 1 -1.77 -13.50 26.16
C ASP A 1 -1.82 -13.46 24.63
N GLN A 2 -0.94 -12.76 23.91
CA GLN A 2 -0.97 -12.76 22.43
C GLN A 2 -0.64 -14.12 21.77
N SER A 3 0.11 -14.99 22.46
CA SER A 3 0.47 -16.33 21.97
C SER A 3 -0.68 -17.34 22.00
N ILE A 4 -1.71 -17.12 22.83
CA ILE A 4 -2.87 -18.02 22.93
C ILE A 4 -3.88 -17.70 21.81
N ALA A 5 -4.08 -16.42 21.49
CA ALA A 5 -4.97 -16.00 20.40
C ALA A 5 -4.48 -16.45 19.01
N LEU A 6 -3.15 -16.52 18.78
CA LEU A 6 -2.56 -17.02 17.54
C LEU A 6 -2.68 -18.54 17.37
N LEU A 7 -2.83 -19.30 18.47
CA LEU A 7 -2.94 -20.75 18.44
C LEU A 7 -4.35 -21.23 18.07
N ASP A 8 -5.38 -20.49 18.48
CA ASP A 8 -6.77 -20.80 18.11
C ASP A 8 -7.01 -20.52 16.61
N VAL A 9 -6.36 -19.49 16.04
CA VAL A 9 -6.45 -19.14 14.60
C VAL A 9 -5.75 -20.18 13.69
N ALA A 10 -4.72 -20.87 14.18
CA ALA A 10 -3.97 -21.86 13.40
C ALA A 10 -4.66 -23.25 13.31
N ALA A 11 -5.70 -23.49 14.11
CA ALA A 11 -6.42 -24.77 14.13
C ALA A 11 -7.56 -24.85 13.10
N GLU A 12 -8.07 -23.71 12.61
CA GLU A 12 -9.24 -23.63 11.71
C GLU A 12 -8.89 -23.41 10.23
N HIS A 13 -7.66 -23.00 9.92
CA HIS A 13 -7.14 -22.91 8.55
C HIS A 13 -5.99 -23.90 8.42
N ASP A 14 -5.83 -24.53 7.24
CA ASP A 14 -4.79 -25.52 6.92
C ASP A 14 -3.39 -24.86 6.89
N ALA A 15 -3.05 -24.20 7.99
CA ALA A 15 -1.85 -23.44 8.22
C ALA A 15 -0.75 -24.43 8.54
N HIS A 16 0.21 -24.55 7.63
CA HIS A 16 1.47 -25.19 7.96
C HIS A 16 2.19 -24.32 8.96
N ARG A 17 2.03 -24.64 10.25
CA ARG A 17 2.84 -24.09 11.32
C ARG A 17 4.28 -24.53 11.11
N LEU A 18 5.02 -23.73 10.33
CA LEU A 18 6.46 -23.83 10.25
C LEU A 18 7.01 -23.32 11.57
N THR A 19 7.09 -24.22 12.54
CA THR A 19 7.85 -23.95 13.76
C THR A 19 9.30 -24.13 13.35
N PRO A 20 10.10 -23.06 13.24
CA PRO A 20 11.51 -23.20 12.88
C PRO A 20 12.13 -24.10 13.93
N ARG A 21 12.48 -25.32 13.52
CA ARG A 21 13.16 -26.26 14.41
C ARG A 21 14.57 -25.74 14.65
N PRO A 22 15.13 -26.00 15.83
CA PRO A 22 16.54 -25.72 16.01
C PRO A 22 17.37 -26.48 14.98
N LEU A 23 18.48 -25.86 14.57
CA LEU A 23 19.41 -26.41 13.61
C LEU A 23 19.99 -27.73 14.14
N MET A 24 20.00 -28.75 13.28
CA MET A 24 20.69 -30.01 13.57
C MET A 24 22.20 -29.79 13.53
N ALA A 25 22.97 -30.70 14.13
CA ALA A 25 24.43 -30.60 14.16
C ALA A 25 25.08 -30.41 12.78
N SER A 26 24.51 -30.98 11.71
CA SER A 26 24.97 -30.77 10.33
C SER A 26 24.74 -29.33 9.86
N GLU A 27 23.59 -28.74 10.17
CA GLU A 27 23.24 -27.36 9.79
C GLU A 27 23.97 -26.34 10.67
N VAL A 28 24.21 -26.66 11.94
CA VAL A 28 25.09 -25.88 12.82
C VAL A 28 26.53 -25.92 12.29
N LYS A 29 26.99 -27.08 11.82
CA LYS A 29 28.31 -27.18 11.18
C LYS A 29 28.40 -26.28 9.95
N GLU A 30 27.41 -26.32 9.06
CA GLU A 30 27.35 -25.41 7.89
C GLU A 30 27.33 -23.94 8.31
N LEU A 31 26.57 -23.58 9.34
CA LEU A 31 26.54 -22.22 9.88
C LEU A 31 27.92 -21.80 10.43
N VAL A 32 28.60 -22.69 11.15
CA VAL A 32 29.95 -22.42 11.68
C VAL A 32 30.98 -22.34 10.55
N ILE A 33 30.86 -23.17 9.50
CA ILE A 33 31.68 -23.08 8.28
C ILE A 33 31.48 -21.73 7.61
N ALA A 34 30.24 -21.30 7.44
CA ALA A 34 29.91 -20.01 6.87
C ALA A 34 30.45 -18.85 7.73
N PHE A 35 30.45 -19.00 9.05
CA PHE A 35 30.91 -17.97 9.99
C PHE A 35 32.44 -17.89 10.11
N LEU A 36 33.13 -19.04 10.17
CA LEU A 36 34.59 -19.13 10.33
C LEU A 36 35.35 -19.25 9.00
N GLY A 37 34.63 -19.33 7.87
CA GLY A 37 35.20 -19.36 6.52
C GLY A 37 36.07 -20.58 6.21
N SER A 38 35.85 -21.72 6.88
CA SER A 38 36.66 -22.94 6.72
C SER A 38 35.84 -24.21 6.88
N GLU A 39 35.98 -25.15 5.94
CA GLU A 39 35.34 -26.48 6.02
C GLU A 39 35.96 -27.40 7.09
N ARG A 40 37.18 -27.10 7.54
CA ARG A 40 37.90 -27.88 8.55
C ARG A 40 37.72 -27.26 9.94
N ILE A 41 36.66 -27.68 10.62
CA ILE A 41 36.31 -27.30 12.00
C ILE A 41 36.32 -28.54 12.90
N PRO A 42 36.84 -28.46 14.14
CA PRO A 42 36.81 -29.58 15.07
C PRO A 42 35.37 -30.03 15.33
N ASN A 43 35.08 -31.32 15.16
CA ASN A 43 33.75 -31.85 15.44
C ASN A 43 33.32 -31.59 16.91
N ASP A 44 34.28 -31.60 17.84
CA ASP A 44 34.03 -31.30 19.26
C ASP A 44 33.51 -29.88 19.51
N LEU A 45 33.89 -28.90 18.67
CA LEU A 45 33.38 -27.53 18.72
C LEU A 45 31.90 -27.50 18.31
N VAL A 46 31.58 -28.13 17.18
CA VAL A 46 30.20 -28.21 16.68
C VAL A 46 29.31 -28.89 17.71
N GLU A 47 29.76 -30.00 18.30
CA GLU A 47 29.00 -30.67 19.35
C GLU A 47 28.82 -29.79 20.60
N ALA A 48 29.84 -29.02 20.99
CA ALA A 48 29.72 -28.10 22.12
C ALA A 48 28.73 -26.97 21.86
N LEU A 49 28.71 -26.43 20.64
CA LEU A 49 27.79 -25.37 20.22
C LEU A 49 26.35 -25.88 20.08
N VAL A 50 26.16 -27.10 19.56
CA VAL A 50 24.83 -27.75 19.53
C VAL A 50 24.32 -28.02 20.94
N ARG A 51 25.19 -28.52 21.84
CA ARG A 51 24.82 -28.80 23.24
C ARG A 51 24.47 -27.55 24.06
N ARG A 52 25.12 -26.41 23.78
CA ARG A 52 24.93 -25.17 24.56
C ARG A 52 23.97 -24.17 23.93
N GLY A 53 23.97 -24.05 22.61
CA GLY A 53 23.11 -23.12 21.86
C GLY A 53 21.80 -23.71 21.39
N GLU A 54 21.53 -24.97 21.73
CA GLU A 54 20.30 -25.73 21.43
C GLU A 54 19.87 -25.67 19.95
N GLY A 55 20.78 -25.38 19.02
CA GLY A 55 20.48 -25.24 17.59
C GLY A 55 19.93 -23.88 17.15
N THR A 56 19.91 -22.86 18.02
CA THR A 56 19.43 -21.51 17.64
C THR A 56 20.55 -20.74 16.91
N PRO A 57 20.36 -20.32 15.64
CA PRO A 57 21.44 -19.71 14.84
C PRO A 57 22.08 -18.47 15.50
N LEU A 58 21.26 -17.64 16.14
CA LEU A 58 21.72 -16.43 16.83
C LEU A 58 22.58 -16.77 18.08
N ILE A 59 22.21 -17.80 18.87
CA ILE A 59 23.01 -18.23 20.04
C ILE A 59 24.37 -18.74 19.56
N ILE A 60 24.37 -19.58 18.53
CA ILE A 60 25.59 -20.18 17.97
C ILE A 60 26.58 -19.11 17.52
N ARG A 61 26.09 -18.05 16.88
CA ARG A 61 26.92 -16.90 16.46
C ARG A 61 27.57 -16.21 17.65
N GLU A 62 26.81 -15.86 18.68
CA GLU A 62 27.34 -15.14 19.84
C GLU A 62 28.33 -15.99 20.66
N TYR A 63 28.09 -17.30 20.76
CA TYR A 63 29.06 -18.22 21.36
C TYR A 63 30.37 -18.32 20.57
N LEU A 64 30.29 -18.35 19.24
CA LEU A 64 31.50 -18.36 18.39
C LEU A 64 32.34 -17.11 18.60
N LEU A 65 31.71 -15.93 18.67
CA LEU A 65 32.38 -14.67 18.98
C LEU A 65 33.05 -14.69 20.36
N ALA A 66 32.32 -15.10 21.40
CA ALA A 66 32.85 -15.20 22.76
C ALA A 66 34.05 -16.18 22.87
N LEU A 67 34.06 -17.25 22.08
CA LEU A 67 35.16 -18.21 22.06
C LEU A 67 36.41 -17.71 21.33
N LEU A 68 36.22 -16.91 20.28
CA LEU A 68 37.31 -16.23 19.58
C LEU A 68 37.93 -15.17 20.50
N GLU A 69 37.10 -14.34 21.13
CA GLU A 69 37.53 -13.29 22.06
C GLU A 69 38.21 -13.86 23.32
N GLY A 70 37.69 -14.95 23.86
CA GLY A 70 38.27 -15.66 25.01
C GLY A 70 39.51 -16.51 24.66
N GLY A 71 39.95 -16.54 23.39
CA GLY A 71 41.10 -17.31 22.93
C GLY A 71 40.92 -18.84 23.02
N ALA A 72 39.70 -19.32 23.28
CA ALA A 72 39.38 -20.74 23.37
C ALA A 72 39.20 -21.39 21.99
N LEU A 73 38.88 -20.58 20.98
CA LEU A 73 38.84 -20.97 19.57
C LEU A 73 39.88 -20.15 18.81
N TYR A 74 40.80 -20.82 18.12
CA TYR A 74 41.90 -20.14 17.43
C TYR A 74 42.25 -20.86 16.12
N PRO A 75 42.76 -20.11 15.12
CA PRO A 75 43.11 -20.67 13.82
C PRO A 75 44.41 -21.48 13.90
N THR A 76 44.49 -22.53 13.08
CA THR A 76 45.69 -23.33 12.84
C THR A 76 45.92 -23.49 11.34
N TRP A 77 47.13 -23.87 10.95
CA TRP A 77 47.54 -24.09 9.56
C TRP A 77 46.71 -25.14 8.79
N ILE A 78 45.93 -25.98 9.49
CA ILE A 78 45.09 -27.05 8.91
C ILE A 78 43.58 -26.81 9.09
N GLY A 79 43.17 -25.69 9.68
CA GLY A 79 41.77 -25.39 10.01
C GLY A 79 41.64 -24.67 11.36
N TRP A 80 40.51 -24.82 12.04
CA TRP A 80 40.32 -24.26 13.38
C TRP A 80 40.67 -25.27 14.48
N SER A 81 41.14 -24.82 15.62
CA SER A 81 41.36 -25.64 16.82
C SER A 81 40.66 -25.03 18.02
N VAL A 82 40.14 -25.87 18.91
CA VAL A 82 39.42 -25.45 20.12
C VAL A 82 40.12 -26.00 21.36
N ASP A 83 40.44 -25.14 22.33
CA ASP A 83 40.82 -25.58 23.67
C ASP A 83 39.54 -25.89 24.47
N LEU A 84 39.17 -27.18 24.49
CA LEU A 84 38.00 -27.68 25.22
C LEU A 84 38.09 -27.41 26.73
N SER A 85 39.29 -27.21 27.27
CA SER A 85 39.53 -26.89 28.68
C SER A 85 39.20 -25.42 28.95
N ALA A 86 39.62 -24.51 28.08
CA ALA A 86 39.25 -23.09 28.12
C ALA A 86 37.74 -22.89 27.91
N LEU A 87 37.16 -23.64 26.97
CA LEU A 87 35.71 -23.69 26.71
C LEU A 87 34.88 -24.14 27.93
N ARG A 88 35.46 -24.93 28.85
CA ARG A 88 34.80 -25.32 30.11
C ARG A 88 34.95 -24.26 31.20
N ARG A 89 35.98 -23.40 31.14
CA ARG A 89 36.24 -22.32 32.11
C ARG A 89 35.43 -21.05 31.84
N LEU A 90 35.02 -20.80 30.60
CA LEU A 90 34.33 -19.57 30.17
C LEU A 90 32.89 -19.39 30.74
N ASP A 91 32.35 -20.35 31.50
CA ASP A 91 31.03 -20.34 32.16
C ASP A 91 29.92 -19.53 31.45
N LEU A 92 29.75 -19.77 30.14
CA LEU A 92 28.84 -19.01 29.29
C LEU A 92 27.37 -19.41 29.55
N PRO A 93 26.46 -18.46 29.82
CA PRO A 93 25.03 -18.73 30.07
C PRO A 93 24.31 -19.29 28.83
N ARG A 94 23.30 -20.15 29.03
CA ARG A 94 22.56 -20.81 27.93
C ARG A 94 21.52 -19.94 27.20
N ASP A 95 21.33 -18.68 27.61
CA ASP A 95 20.30 -17.76 27.09
C ASP A 95 20.92 -16.57 26.31
N ILE A 96 20.39 -16.26 25.12
CA ILE A 96 20.76 -15.09 24.28
C ILE A 96 20.61 -13.79 25.04
N LEU A 97 19.58 -13.68 25.90
CA LEU A 97 19.29 -12.45 26.63
C LEU A 97 20.44 -12.10 27.59
N SER A 98 21.09 -13.13 28.16
CA SER A 98 22.24 -12.97 29.04
C SER A 98 23.52 -12.52 28.31
N LEU A 99 23.66 -12.78 27.00
CA LEU A 99 24.85 -12.38 26.22
C LEU A 99 24.84 -10.89 25.84
N GLY A 100 23.66 -10.32 25.53
CA GLY A 100 23.50 -8.86 25.39
C GLY A 100 23.58 -8.13 26.73
N MET A 101 23.09 -8.76 27.80
CA MET A 101 23.27 -8.26 29.18
C MET A 101 24.74 -8.24 29.59
N LEU A 102 25.58 -9.19 29.17
CA LEU A 102 27.02 -9.17 29.46
C LEU A 102 27.72 -7.91 28.94
N ARG A 103 27.27 -7.33 27.81
CA ARG A 103 27.81 -6.05 27.29
C ARG A 103 27.36 -4.86 28.13
N ILE A 104 26.09 -4.83 28.55
CA ILE A 104 25.60 -3.80 29.49
C ILE A 104 26.26 -3.96 30.88
N ASP A 105 26.47 -5.20 31.31
CA ASP A 105 27.11 -5.56 32.57
C ASP A 105 28.60 -5.25 32.58
N SER A 106 29.24 -5.27 31.41
CA SER A 106 30.63 -4.83 31.22
C SER A 106 30.79 -3.31 31.36
N LEU A 107 29.71 -2.53 31.24
CA LEU A 107 29.74 -1.10 31.47
C LEU A 107 29.87 -0.79 32.96
N SER A 108 30.71 0.19 33.27
CA SER A 108 30.78 0.81 34.58
C SER A 108 29.40 1.34 35.00
N ALA A 109 29.12 1.29 36.31
CA ALA A 109 27.85 1.75 36.86
C ALA A 109 27.50 3.18 36.41
N ARG A 110 28.51 4.05 36.35
CA ARG A 110 28.40 5.42 35.87
C ARG A 110 28.00 5.50 34.39
N THR A 111 28.60 4.68 33.54
CA THR A 111 28.30 4.65 32.11
C THR A 111 26.90 4.09 31.86
N ARG A 112 26.53 3.02 32.57
CA ARG A 112 25.18 2.45 32.53
C ARG A 112 24.11 3.48 32.92
N GLU A 113 24.28 4.17 34.04
CA GLU A 113 23.38 5.23 34.50
C GLU A 113 23.29 6.39 33.49
N THR A 114 24.42 6.85 32.96
CA THR A 114 24.44 7.94 31.97
C THR A 114 23.75 7.53 30.66
N LEU A 115 23.98 6.31 30.18
CA LEU A 115 23.34 5.79 28.98
C LEU A 115 21.85 5.47 29.20
N ALA A 116 21.44 5.20 30.44
CA ALA A 116 20.02 5.10 30.79
C ALA A 116 19.29 6.43 30.57
N HIS A 117 19.91 7.56 30.96
CA HIS A 117 19.38 8.89 30.63
C HIS A 117 19.38 9.17 29.10
N ALA A 118 20.38 8.69 28.36
CA ALA A 118 20.39 8.76 26.91
C ALA A 118 19.26 7.93 26.27
N ALA A 119 18.94 6.78 26.86
CA ALA A 119 17.87 5.90 26.39
C ALA A 119 16.46 6.53 26.51
N VAL A 120 16.29 7.47 27.45
CA VAL A 120 15.07 8.30 27.59
C VAL A 120 14.92 9.29 26.43
N TRP A 121 16.01 9.73 25.81
CA TRP A 121 16.01 10.64 24.66
C TRP A 121 15.46 9.97 23.39
N GLY A 122 15.81 8.70 23.18
CA GLY A 122 15.38 7.92 22.01
C GLY A 122 16.53 7.15 21.38
N GLU A 123 16.35 6.74 20.12
CA GLU A 123 17.37 6.01 19.37
C GLU A 123 18.60 6.86 19.03
N ARG A 124 18.38 8.16 18.78
CA ARG A 124 19.39 9.17 18.46
C ARG A 124 19.42 10.27 19.51
N PHE A 125 20.61 10.69 19.91
CA PHE A 125 20.81 11.78 20.88
C PHE A 125 22.12 12.55 20.63
N THR A 126 22.22 13.76 21.18
CA THR A 126 23.42 14.60 21.04
C THR A 126 24.23 14.60 22.33
N LEU A 127 25.55 14.73 22.20
CA LEU A 127 26.46 14.82 23.34
C LEU A 127 26.20 16.09 24.19
N GLU A 128 25.78 17.16 23.52
CA GLU A 128 25.39 18.42 24.17
C GLU A 128 24.12 18.27 25.01
N GLY A 129 23.13 17.57 24.48
CA GLY A 129 21.89 17.26 25.16
C GLY A 129 22.09 16.32 26.33
N LEU A 130 22.84 15.23 26.13
CA LEU A 130 23.11 14.25 27.17
C LEU A 130 23.81 14.85 28.39
N ALA A 131 24.68 15.85 28.20
CA ALA A 131 25.34 16.58 29.29
C ALA A 131 24.36 17.30 30.21
N VAL A 132 23.24 17.77 29.67
CA VAL A 132 22.22 18.49 30.43
C VAL A 132 21.30 17.52 31.17
N VAL A 133 21.03 16.35 30.60
CA VAL A 133 20.09 15.36 31.16
C VAL A 133 20.72 14.51 32.25
N SER A 134 22.00 14.16 32.11
CA SER A 134 22.75 13.33 33.07
C SER A 134 23.41 14.11 34.22
N ASP A 135 23.22 15.44 34.27
CA ASP A 135 23.91 16.37 35.19
C ASP A 135 25.46 16.24 35.18
N LEU A 136 26.03 15.67 34.11
CA LEU A 136 27.45 15.48 33.91
C LEU A 136 28.05 16.59 33.04
N ARG A 137 29.15 17.19 33.50
CA ARG A 137 29.94 18.11 32.65
C ARG A 137 30.44 17.37 31.40
N ARG A 138 30.36 18.01 30.22
CA ARG A 138 30.81 17.45 28.92
C ARG A 138 32.16 16.72 28.96
N ARG A 139 33.13 17.25 29.71
CA ARG A 139 34.47 16.65 29.86
C ARG A 139 34.49 15.23 30.44
N HIS A 140 33.43 14.82 31.14
CA HIS A 140 33.32 13.46 31.69
C HIS A 140 32.51 12.52 30.80
N LEU A 141 31.79 13.04 29.80
CA LEU A 141 31.04 12.22 28.85
C LEU A 141 31.94 11.50 27.85
N GLY A 142 33.12 12.04 27.54
CA GLY A 142 34.04 11.40 26.60
C GLY A 142 34.41 9.96 26.99
N GLY A 143 34.62 9.71 28.29
CA GLY A 143 34.89 8.35 28.80
C GLY A 143 33.67 7.42 28.72
N VAL A 144 32.49 7.94 29.04
CA VAL A 144 31.21 7.20 28.95
C VAL A 144 30.90 6.79 27.51
N ILE A 145 31.09 7.71 26.55
CA ILE A 145 30.85 7.45 25.13
C ILE A 145 31.89 6.47 24.58
N ALA A 146 33.18 6.64 24.91
CA ALA A 146 34.22 5.70 24.50
C ALA A 146 33.94 4.28 25.01
N GLU A 147 33.58 4.15 26.28
CA GLU A 147 33.21 2.86 26.88
C GLU A 147 31.96 2.25 26.22
N GLY A 148 30.94 3.06 25.90
CA GLY A 148 29.75 2.61 25.18
C GLY A 148 30.00 2.20 23.72
N MET A 149 30.95 2.84 23.04
CA MET A 149 31.38 2.48 21.68
C MET A 149 32.26 1.22 21.69
N GLU A 150 33.18 1.10 22.64
CA GLU A 150 34.01 -0.11 22.83
C GLU A 150 33.16 -1.34 23.14
N ALA A 151 32.10 -1.18 23.96
CA ALA A 151 31.11 -2.22 24.22
C ALA A 151 30.13 -2.47 23.05
N GLN A 152 30.25 -1.74 21.93
CA GLN A 152 29.38 -1.78 20.75
C GLN A 152 27.89 -1.50 21.06
N ILE A 153 27.61 -0.71 22.09
CA ILE A 153 26.25 -0.28 22.46
C ILE A 153 25.87 1.01 21.72
N LEU A 154 26.87 1.85 21.42
CA LEU A 154 26.70 3.12 20.72
C LEU A 154 27.52 3.19 19.44
N GLU A 155 26.99 3.91 18.46
CA GLU A 155 27.70 4.32 17.24
C GLU A 155 27.57 5.83 17.00
N GLY A 156 28.59 6.43 16.42
CA GLY A 156 28.63 7.86 16.10
C GLY A 156 28.28 8.13 14.65
N GLU A 157 27.44 9.13 14.41
CA GLU A 157 27.16 9.70 13.09
C GLU A 157 27.95 10.99 12.84
N HIS A 158 28.04 11.42 11.57
CA HIS A 158 28.62 12.72 11.22
C HIS A 158 27.84 13.86 11.90
N GLY A 159 28.56 14.80 12.53
CA GLY A 159 27.96 15.97 13.18
C GLY A 159 27.78 15.87 14.70
N GLY A 160 28.29 14.82 15.36
CA GLY A 160 28.27 14.72 16.83
C GLY A 160 26.98 14.13 17.43
N THR A 161 26.15 13.54 16.58
CA THR A 161 24.99 12.71 16.97
C THR A 161 25.45 11.29 17.26
N LEU A 162 24.90 10.70 18.31
CA LEU A 162 25.14 9.32 18.73
C LEU A 162 23.83 8.54 18.62
N HIS A 163 23.93 7.24 18.35
CA HIS A 163 22.76 6.36 18.32
C HIS A 163 23.05 5.01 18.96
N PHE A 164 21.99 4.34 19.43
CA PHE A 164 22.09 2.96 19.91
C PHE A 164 22.18 2.00 18.73
N THR A 165 23.15 1.09 18.74
CA THR A 165 23.34 0.07 17.68
C THR A 165 22.14 -0.87 17.55
N HIS A 166 21.37 -1.04 18.63
CA HIS A 166 20.17 -1.85 18.63
C HIS A 166 19.15 -1.37 19.68
N GLU A 167 17.86 -1.38 19.32
CA GLU A 167 16.76 -0.90 20.19
C GLU A 167 16.64 -1.67 21.52
N ARG A 168 17.14 -2.91 21.57
CA ARG A 168 17.16 -3.73 22.80
C ARG A 168 18.09 -3.16 23.88
N PHE A 169 19.23 -2.57 23.51
CA PHE A 169 20.12 -1.94 24.49
C PHE A 169 19.47 -0.71 25.11
N ARG A 170 18.81 0.10 24.29
CA ARG A 170 18.00 1.24 24.73
C ARG A 170 16.92 0.78 25.72
N HIS A 171 16.14 -0.25 25.37
CA HIS A 171 15.10 -0.78 26.25
C HIS A 171 15.63 -1.36 27.57
N ALA A 172 16.78 -2.04 27.54
CA ALA A 172 17.40 -2.59 28.74
C ALA A 172 17.89 -1.47 29.69
N LEU A 173 18.59 -0.47 29.14
CA LEU A 173 19.07 0.69 29.89
C LEU A 173 17.93 1.57 30.43
N LEU A 174 16.81 1.68 29.72
CA LEU A 174 15.61 2.37 30.21
C LEU A 174 15.09 1.80 31.52
N ASN A 175 15.22 0.49 31.75
CA ASN A 175 14.76 -0.16 32.98
C ASN A 175 15.65 0.10 34.20
N GLU A 176 16.83 0.71 34.02
CA GLU A 176 17.72 1.11 35.13
C GLU A 176 17.19 2.35 35.86
N LEU A 177 16.41 3.20 35.19
CA LEU A 177 15.77 4.37 35.79
C LEU A 177 14.37 4.03 36.26
N ASP A 178 14.01 4.48 37.47
CA ASP A 178 12.64 4.41 37.93
C ASP A 178 11.72 5.39 37.16
N ARG A 179 10.41 5.31 37.40
CA ARG A 179 9.44 6.15 36.66
C ARG A 179 9.60 7.64 36.95
N ASP A 180 10.06 8.03 38.13
CA ASP A 180 10.22 9.43 38.50
C ASP A 180 11.53 10.02 37.96
N GLU A 181 12.60 9.22 37.90
CA GLU A 181 13.86 9.52 37.23
C GLU A 181 13.68 9.64 35.70
N GLN A 182 12.92 8.73 35.08
CA GLN A 182 12.55 8.83 33.67
C GLN A 182 11.76 10.12 33.39
N ARG A 183 10.80 10.47 34.25
CA ARG A 183 10.05 11.73 34.14
C ARG A 183 10.95 12.95 34.32
N ALA A 184 11.88 12.93 35.27
CA ALA A 184 12.85 14.00 35.46
C ALA A 184 13.74 14.19 34.23
N SER A 185 14.20 13.09 33.65
CA SER A 185 14.96 13.07 32.40
C SER A 185 14.17 13.66 31.25
N HIS A 186 12.91 13.24 31.06
CA HIS A 186 12.02 13.83 30.05
C HIS A 186 11.81 15.34 30.22
N ARG A 187 11.70 15.85 31.46
CA ARG A 187 11.63 17.30 31.72
C ARG A 187 12.92 18.00 31.31
N ALA A 188 14.07 17.47 31.70
CA ALA A 188 15.37 18.05 31.35
C ALA A 188 15.59 18.09 29.83
N ILE A 189 15.19 17.02 29.12
CA ILE A 189 15.22 16.96 27.65
C ILE A 189 14.28 18.02 27.05
N ALA A 190 13.04 18.09 27.51
CA ALA A 190 12.06 19.08 27.02
C ALA A 190 12.52 20.54 27.25
N ASP A 191 13.12 20.82 28.42
CA ASP A 191 13.72 22.12 28.73
C ASP A 191 14.89 22.47 27.82
N TRP A 192 15.74 21.48 27.52
CA TRP A 192 16.85 21.67 26.60
C TRP A 192 16.36 21.93 25.16
N LEU A 193 15.44 21.10 24.67
CA LEU A 193 14.86 21.21 23.33
C LEU A 193 14.17 22.57 23.13
N ALA A 194 13.44 23.05 24.13
CA ALA A 194 12.78 24.36 24.08
C ALA A 194 13.75 25.55 23.95
N ARG A 195 15.01 25.42 24.40
CA ARG A 195 16.03 26.48 24.31
C ARG A 195 16.75 26.54 22.96
N GLN A 196 16.72 25.46 22.19
CA GLN A 196 17.41 25.38 20.89
C GLN A 196 16.62 26.06 19.74
N GLY A 197 15.35 26.43 19.97
CA GLY A 197 14.53 27.16 19.00
C GLY A 197 14.07 26.31 17.80
N ASP A 198 13.93 26.95 16.63
CA ASP A 198 13.31 26.38 15.41
C ASP A 198 14.09 25.20 14.78
N ALA A 199 15.33 24.94 15.22
CA ALA A 199 16.15 23.84 14.72
C ALA A 199 15.73 22.45 15.26
N VAL A 200 14.75 22.39 16.17
CA VAL A 200 14.33 21.16 16.85
C VAL A 200 13.01 20.61 16.29
N SER A 201 12.94 19.28 16.19
CA SER A 201 11.70 18.54 15.94
C SER A 201 10.62 18.89 16.97
N ILE A 202 9.58 19.59 16.53
CA ILE A 202 8.40 19.95 17.34
C ILE A 202 7.76 18.70 17.97
N TYR A 203 7.83 17.55 17.29
CA TYR A 203 7.30 16.28 17.79
C TYR A 203 8.06 15.76 19.01
N ASP A 204 9.39 15.86 19.01
CA ASP A 204 10.20 15.36 20.12
C ASP A 204 10.05 16.26 21.35
N LEU A 205 9.96 17.57 21.14
CA LEU A 205 9.60 18.51 22.20
C LEU A 205 8.24 18.16 22.82
N ALA A 206 7.22 17.90 22.02
CA ALA A 206 5.90 17.55 22.51
C ALA A 206 5.87 16.19 23.25
N ARG A 207 6.53 15.15 22.72
CA ARG A 207 6.63 13.83 23.37
C ARG A 207 7.30 13.92 24.73
N HIS A 208 8.44 14.59 24.83
CA HIS A 208 9.15 14.74 26.09
C HIS A 208 8.43 15.67 27.06
N THR A 209 7.78 16.73 26.58
CA THR A 209 6.95 17.60 27.42
C THR A 209 5.79 16.80 28.02
N LEU A 210 5.09 16.03 27.18
CA LEU A 210 3.99 15.16 27.62
C LEU A 210 4.47 14.11 28.64
N ALA A 211 5.60 13.46 28.39
CA ALA A 211 6.11 12.43 29.29
C ALA A 211 6.64 12.99 30.63
N GLY A 212 7.25 14.19 30.62
CA GLY A 212 7.89 14.79 31.78
C GLY A 212 7.00 15.67 32.66
N TYR A 213 6.04 16.40 32.08
CA TYR A 213 5.22 17.40 32.78
C TYR A 213 3.76 16.98 33.02
N ARG A 214 3.35 15.77 32.60
CA ARG A 214 1.99 15.26 32.85
C ARG A 214 1.66 15.26 34.35
N GLY A 215 0.57 15.92 34.72
CA GLY A 215 0.12 16.07 36.11
C GLY A 215 0.86 17.15 36.92
N ILE A 216 1.85 17.83 36.33
CA ILE A 216 2.65 18.88 36.97
C ILE A 216 2.34 20.24 36.34
N ASP A 217 2.57 20.37 35.02
CA ASP A 217 2.37 21.62 34.27
C ASP A 217 1.50 21.37 33.04
N HIS A 218 0.20 21.47 33.27
CA HIS A 218 -0.82 21.21 32.25
C HIS A 218 -0.78 22.24 31.11
N GLU A 219 -0.42 23.49 31.38
CA GLU A 219 -0.36 24.56 30.37
C GLU A 219 0.78 24.31 29.39
N ARG A 220 1.93 23.88 29.90
CA ARG A 220 3.08 23.57 29.06
C ARG A 220 2.82 22.35 28.17
N VAL A 221 2.22 21.29 28.72
CA VAL A 221 1.79 20.12 27.93
C VAL A 221 0.76 20.52 26.88
N TYR A 222 -0.24 21.31 27.26
CA TYR A 222 -1.27 21.81 26.35
C TYR A 222 -0.63 22.53 25.14
N ARG A 223 0.25 23.50 25.36
CA ARG A 223 0.87 24.27 24.26
C ARG A 223 1.77 23.43 23.36
N ALA A 224 2.62 22.57 23.93
CA ALA A 224 3.54 21.75 23.16
C ALA A 224 2.79 20.74 22.28
N CYS A 225 1.79 20.05 22.86
CA CYS A 225 0.96 19.11 22.12
C CYS A 225 0.05 19.79 21.09
N MET A 226 -0.42 21.02 21.35
CA MET A 226 -1.12 21.81 20.33
C MET A 226 -0.24 22.07 19.11
N ALA A 227 0.95 22.64 19.31
CA ALA A 227 1.85 22.96 18.20
C ALA A 227 2.26 21.72 17.39
N ALA A 228 2.54 20.59 18.07
CA ALA A 228 2.83 19.32 17.41
C ALA A 228 1.63 18.77 16.64
N GLY A 229 0.42 18.86 17.20
CA GLY A 229 -0.80 18.45 16.51
C GLY A 229 -1.05 19.27 15.24
N GLU A 230 -0.79 20.59 15.28
CA GLU A 230 -0.90 21.46 14.11
C GLU A 230 0.12 21.12 13.02
N ALA A 231 1.39 20.90 13.41
CA ALA A 231 2.43 20.47 12.49
C ALA A 231 2.09 19.11 11.84
N ALA A 232 1.54 18.17 12.63
CA ALA A 232 1.13 16.86 12.14
C ALA A 232 -0.03 16.94 11.13
N ILE A 233 -1.02 17.81 11.36
CA ILE A 233 -2.07 18.07 10.38
C ILE A 233 -1.45 18.63 9.08
N ALA A 234 -0.52 19.58 9.19
CA ALA A 234 0.11 20.20 8.02
C ALA A 234 0.96 19.21 7.20
N SER A 235 1.50 18.18 7.85
CA SER A 235 2.24 17.09 7.19
C SER A 235 1.40 15.86 6.85
N PHE A 236 0.06 15.94 6.96
CA PHE A 236 -0.87 14.82 6.72
C PHE A 236 -0.63 13.58 7.60
N ALA A 237 -0.02 13.76 8.78
CA ALA A 237 0.25 12.72 9.76
C ALA A 237 -0.91 12.62 10.76
N ASP A 238 -2.07 12.12 10.29
CA ASP A 238 -3.33 12.15 11.05
C ASP A 238 -3.28 11.32 12.35
N THR A 239 -2.53 10.22 12.37
CA THR A 239 -2.38 9.37 13.58
C THR A 239 -1.60 10.10 14.68
N GLU A 240 -0.51 10.78 14.31
CA GLU A 240 0.29 11.62 15.20
C GLU A 240 -0.52 12.85 15.65
N ALA A 241 -1.25 13.48 14.73
CA ALA A 241 -2.13 14.60 15.03
C ALA A 241 -3.18 14.21 16.08
N LEU A 242 -3.82 13.04 15.91
CA LEU A 242 -4.78 12.50 16.88
C LEU A 242 -4.14 12.33 18.26
N ALA A 243 -2.95 11.73 18.32
CA ALA A 243 -2.25 11.49 19.59
C ALA A 243 -1.92 12.80 20.32
N PHE A 244 -1.32 13.78 19.62
CA PHE A 244 -0.94 15.06 20.22
C PHE A 244 -2.16 15.91 20.58
N LEU A 245 -3.15 16.07 19.69
CA LEU A 245 -4.33 16.89 20.00
C LEU A 245 -5.18 16.28 21.12
N SER A 246 -5.30 14.95 21.19
CA SER A 246 -5.98 14.30 22.32
C SER A 246 -5.26 14.57 23.64
N ALA A 247 -3.92 14.50 23.63
CA ALA A 247 -3.11 14.82 24.81
C ALA A 247 -3.24 16.30 25.23
N ALA A 248 -3.35 17.22 24.26
CA ALA A 248 -3.63 18.63 24.54
C ALA A 248 -5.00 18.81 25.20
N VAL A 249 -6.06 18.18 24.67
CA VAL A 249 -7.41 18.23 25.28
C VAL A 249 -7.42 17.66 26.70
N GLU A 250 -6.76 16.52 26.93
CA GLU A 250 -6.60 15.91 28.26
C GLU A 250 -5.92 16.88 29.24
N ALA A 251 -4.78 17.46 28.83
CA ALA A 251 -4.04 18.43 29.63
C ALA A 251 -4.89 19.69 29.91
N GLY A 252 -5.64 20.17 28.92
CA GLY A 252 -6.53 21.31 29.08
C GLY A 252 -7.65 21.05 30.11
N ARG A 253 -8.31 19.89 30.04
CA ARG A 253 -9.37 19.50 30.98
C ARG A 253 -8.84 19.36 32.41
N THR A 254 -7.73 18.64 32.58
CA THR A 254 -7.10 18.41 33.89
C THR A 254 -6.54 19.69 34.50
N GLY A 255 -5.94 20.55 33.67
CA GLY A 255 -5.44 21.87 34.04
C GLY A 255 -6.50 22.96 34.20
N ARG A 256 -7.78 22.66 33.92
CA ARG A 256 -8.88 23.64 33.85
C ARG A 256 -8.59 24.81 32.90
N ILE A 257 -7.86 24.56 31.83
CA ILE A 257 -7.60 25.50 30.74
C ILE A 257 -8.83 25.51 29.84
N GLN A 258 -9.27 26.70 29.44
CA GLN A 258 -10.40 26.83 28.51
C GLN A 258 -10.00 26.31 27.13
N LEU A 259 -10.60 25.18 26.73
CA LEU A 259 -10.38 24.59 25.41
C LEU A 259 -10.96 25.54 24.33
N SER A 260 -10.17 25.83 23.31
CA SER A 260 -10.66 26.61 22.17
C SER A 260 -11.59 25.76 21.29
N GLY A 261 -12.58 26.41 20.68
CA GLY A 261 -13.40 25.77 19.64
C GLY A 261 -12.54 25.25 18.49
N ASP A 262 -11.52 26.02 18.08
CA ASP A 262 -10.62 25.64 16.98
C ASP A 262 -9.85 24.33 17.25
N LEU A 263 -9.42 24.08 18.49
CA LEU A 263 -8.77 22.82 18.87
C LEU A 263 -9.72 21.64 18.69
N LEU A 264 -10.93 21.77 19.22
CA LEU A 264 -11.94 20.72 19.17
C LEU A 264 -12.42 20.48 17.73
N GLU A 265 -12.57 21.53 16.92
CA GLU A 265 -12.86 21.45 15.49
C GLU A 265 -11.75 20.66 14.76
N ARG A 266 -10.48 20.98 15.00
CA ARG A 266 -9.35 20.28 14.36
C ARG A 266 -9.25 18.82 14.78
N LEU A 267 -9.39 18.53 16.07
CA LEU A 267 -9.40 17.15 16.58
C LEU A 267 -10.58 16.36 15.98
N GLY A 268 -11.76 16.97 15.91
CA GLY A 268 -12.92 16.37 15.24
C GLY A 268 -12.64 16.06 13.77
N GLY A 269 -11.99 16.99 13.04
CA GLY A 269 -11.58 16.79 11.65
C GLY A 269 -10.56 15.66 11.45
N VAL A 270 -9.59 15.52 12.35
CA VAL A 270 -8.63 14.39 12.35
C VAL A 270 -9.37 13.07 12.61
N CYS A 271 -10.24 13.02 13.63
CA CYS A 271 -11.06 11.84 13.91
C CYS A 271 -11.92 11.45 12.69
N LEU A 272 -12.50 12.43 12.01
CA LEU A 272 -13.30 12.20 10.80
C LEU A 272 -12.46 11.58 9.68
N ARG A 273 -11.25 12.10 9.39
CA ARG A 273 -10.34 11.53 8.37
C ARG A 273 -9.87 10.12 8.70
N LEU A 274 -9.72 9.80 9.99
CA LEU A 274 -9.38 8.45 10.46
C LEU A 274 -10.60 7.52 10.55
N GLY A 275 -11.80 7.96 10.17
CA GLY A 275 -13.03 7.15 10.23
C GLY A 275 -13.61 6.97 11.65
N ARG A 276 -13.12 7.70 12.66
CA ARG A 276 -13.62 7.69 14.04
C ARG A 276 -14.84 8.61 14.19
N LEU A 277 -15.94 8.25 13.52
CA LEU A 277 -17.12 9.12 13.35
C LEU A 277 -17.76 9.58 14.67
N ASN A 278 -17.88 8.70 15.66
CA ASN A 278 -18.47 9.05 16.97
C ASN A 278 -17.61 10.08 17.72
N ASP A 279 -16.30 9.87 17.73
CA ASP A 279 -15.36 10.79 18.37
C ASP A 279 -15.34 12.14 17.63
N ALA A 280 -15.45 12.12 16.29
CA ALA A 280 -15.58 13.33 15.49
C ALA A 280 -16.83 14.13 15.88
N LEU A 281 -18.00 13.51 15.89
CA LEU A 281 -19.27 14.14 16.27
C LEU A 281 -19.25 14.70 17.70
N GLN A 282 -18.65 13.99 18.66
CA GLN A 282 -18.49 14.47 20.03
C GLN A 282 -17.63 15.74 20.09
N ASN A 283 -16.49 15.74 19.41
CA ASN A 283 -15.59 16.90 19.38
C ASN A 283 -16.21 18.09 18.64
N PHE A 284 -16.91 17.87 17.52
CA PHE A 284 -17.63 18.94 16.82
C PHE A 284 -18.76 19.55 17.66
N GLY A 285 -19.52 18.72 18.39
CA GLY A 285 -20.53 19.20 19.33
C GLY A 285 -19.94 20.14 20.39
N ALA A 286 -18.79 19.75 20.98
CA ALA A 286 -18.07 20.60 21.93
C ALA A 286 -17.47 21.86 21.28
N ALA A 287 -17.01 21.78 20.02
CA ALA A 287 -16.51 22.93 19.28
C ALA A 287 -17.58 24.02 19.07
N LEU A 288 -18.84 23.63 18.83
CA LEU A 288 -19.97 24.57 18.67
C LEU A 288 -20.23 25.42 19.92
N GLU A 289 -19.95 24.89 21.12
CA GLU A 289 -20.06 25.64 22.38
C GLU A 289 -18.95 26.68 22.51
N GLY A 290 -17.75 26.37 21.97
CA GLY A 290 -16.58 27.26 21.98
C GLY A 290 -16.62 28.37 20.92
N HIS A 291 -17.26 28.16 19.78
CA HIS A 291 -17.35 29.15 18.70
C HIS A 291 -18.51 30.13 18.87
N ARG A 292 -18.18 31.42 18.83
CA ARG A 292 -19.18 32.52 18.76
C ARG A 292 -19.36 33.07 17.35
N ASP A 293 -18.36 32.92 16.49
CA ASP A 293 -18.41 33.37 15.11
C ASP A 293 -19.35 32.50 14.26
N ARG A 294 -20.10 33.13 13.36
CA ARG A 294 -21.07 32.44 12.50
C ARG A 294 -20.39 31.57 11.45
N ILE A 295 -19.26 32.02 10.88
CA ILE A 295 -18.55 31.26 9.85
C ILE A 295 -17.95 30.00 10.47
N ALA A 296 -17.27 30.14 11.61
CA ALA A 296 -16.73 29.00 12.35
C ALA A 296 -17.83 27.98 12.73
N ARG A 297 -18.96 28.45 13.28
CA ARG A 297 -20.09 27.57 13.60
C ARG A 297 -20.68 26.87 12.37
N ALA A 298 -20.84 27.58 11.26
CA ALA A 298 -21.33 26.99 10.01
C ALA A 298 -20.35 25.94 9.45
N ARG A 299 -19.04 26.16 9.61
CA ARG A 299 -18.00 25.19 9.23
C ARG A 299 -18.07 23.92 10.07
N VAL A 300 -18.23 24.05 11.40
CA VAL A 300 -18.44 22.89 12.28
C VAL A 300 -19.73 22.14 11.91
N TRP A 301 -20.82 22.84 11.60
CA TRP A 301 -22.05 22.18 11.13
C TRP A 301 -21.87 21.48 9.78
N SER A 302 -21.06 22.03 8.86
CA SER A 302 -20.69 21.34 7.61
C SER A 302 -19.95 20.03 7.90
N ALA A 303 -18.98 20.06 8.82
CA ALA A 303 -18.22 18.88 9.23
C ALA A 303 -19.09 17.83 9.94
N ILE A 304 -20.08 18.26 10.75
CA ILE A 304 -21.09 17.37 11.34
C ILE A 304 -21.95 16.72 10.24
N ALA A 305 -22.36 17.50 9.23
CA ALA A 305 -23.10 16.95 8.10
C ALA A 305 -22.28 15.90 7.33
N ASP A 306 -21.00 16.16 7.05
CA ASP A 306 -20.08 15.21 6.43
C ASP A 306 -19.91 13.93 7.27
N ALA A 307 -19.71 14.07 8.59
CA ALA A 307 -19.63 12.92 9.50
C ALA A 307 -20.91 12.05 9.45
N HIS A 308 -22.09 12.66 9.40
CA HIS A 308 -23.34 11.93 9.24
C HIS A 308 -23.51 11.31 7.85
N LEU A 309 -23.04 11.97 6.78
CA LEU A 309 -23.01 11.38 5.43
C LEU A 309 -22.13 10.13 5.39
N GLN A 310 -20.94 10.19 5.98
CA GLN A 310 -20.03 9.04 6.08
C GLN A 310 -20.59 7.94 6.99
N ALA A 311 -21.39 8.30 8.00
CA ALA A 311 -22.14 7.35 8.84
C ALA A 311 -23.39 6.77 8.15
N ASN A 312 -23.71 7.19 6.92
CA ASN A 312 -24.94 6.87 6.22
C ASN A 312 -26.21 7.31 6.97
N ASP A 313 -26.17 8.38 7.78
CA ASP A 313 -27.32 8.98 8.47
C ASP A 313 -27.78 10.25 7.74
N TYR A 314 -28.51 10.04 6.64
CA TYR A 314 -28.97 11.12 5.76
C TYR A 314 -29.94 12.10 6.42
N GLN A 315 -30.72 11.65 7.41
CA GLN A 315 -31.66 12.53 8.11
C GLN A 315 -30.91 13.50 9.02
N ALA A 316 -29.96 13.02 9.81
CA ALA A 316 -29.11 13.88 10.64
C ALA A 316 -28.22 14.79 9.77
N ALA A 317 -27.65 14.27 8.69
CA ALA A 317 -26.88 15.07 7.73
C ALA A 317 -27.71 16.22 7.14
N HIS A 318 -28.94 15.95 6.74
CA HIS A 318 -29.85 16.98 6.22
C HIS A 318 -30.16 18.06 7.27
N GLY A 319 -30.43 17.68 8.52
CA GLY A 319 -30.66 18.62 9.61
C GLY A 319 -29.45 19.51 9.91
N ALA A 320 -28.25 18.93 9.91
CA ALA A 320 -27.00 19.66 10.06
C ALA A 320 -26.75 20.63 8.90
N LEU A 321 -27.01 20.21 7.65
CA LEU A 321 -26.91 21.07 6.47
C LEU A 321 -27.86 22.26 6.55
N LEU A 322 -29.14 22.04 6.86
CA LEU A 322 -30.12 23.13 7.02
C LEU A 322 -29.63 24.17 8.04
N THR A 323 -29.14 23.69 9.18
CA THR A 323 -28.60 24.55 10.24
C THR A 323 -27.36 25.32 9.78
N ALA A 324 -26.48 24.69 9.00
CA ALA A 324 -25.29 25.34 8.43
C ALA A 324 -25.65 26.43 7.40
N PHE A 325 -26.58 26.15 6.49
CA PHE A 325 -27.09 27.12 5.51
C PHE A 325 -27.73 28.33 6.21
N GLU A 326 -28.56 28.09 7.23
CA GLU A 326 -29.17 29.15 8.05
C GLU A 326 -28.12 29.98 8.80
N THR A 327 -27.14 29.32 9.44
CA THR A 327 -26.06 29.99 10.19
C THR A 327 -25.21 30.88 9.27
N LEU A 328 -24.91 30.41 8.05
CA LEU A 328 -24.16 31.16 7.04
C LEU A 328 -25.02 32.18 6.26
N GLN A 329 -26.34 32.20 6.53
CA GLN A 329 -27.34 33.01 5.85
C GLN A 329 -27.33 32.80 4.33
N LEU A 330 -27.15 31.55 3.89
CA LEU A 330 -27.22 31.14 2.50
C LEU A 330 -28.58 30.50 2.22
N PRO A 331 -29.23 30.83 1.09
CA PRO A 331 -30.49 30.21 0.72
C PRO A 331 -30.29 28.74 0.36
N TYR A 332 -30.96 27.86 1.10
CA TYR A 332 -30.96 26.42 0.84
C TYR A 332 -31.62 26.11 -0.53
N PRO A 333 -30.97 25.35 -1.43
CA PRO A 333 -31.47 25.07 -2.78
C PRO A 333 -32.53 23.97 -2.78
N LYS A 334 -33.70 24.26 -2.19
CA LYS A 334 -34.87 23.38 -2.21
C LYS A 334 -35.56 23.37 -3.58
N ALA A 335 -36.42 22.39 -3.82
CA ALA A 335 -37.27 22.31 -5.02
C ALA A 335 -38.42 23.34 -5.01
N SER A 336 -38.09 24.64 -4.98
CA SER A 336 -39.04 25.76 -5.02
C SER A 336 -38.84 26.57 -6.31
N PRO A 337 -39.91 27.09 -6.95
CA PRO A 337 -39.80 27.90 -8.17
C PRO A 337 -38.81 29.07 -8.05
N ILE A 338 -38.77 29.72 -6.88
CA ILE A 338 -37.86 30.85 -6.61
C ILE A 338 -36.40 30.41 -6.65
N GLU A 339 -36.07 29.28 -6.01
CA GLU A 339 -34.70 28.78 -5.96
C GLU A 339 -34.26 28.21 -7.32
N ILE A 340 -35.18 27.63 -8.09
CA ILE A 340 -34.93 27.18 -9.46
C ILE A 340 -34.58 28.39 -10.34
N VAL A 341 -35.39 29.46 -10.32
CA VAL A 341 -35.12 30.68 -11.10
C VAL A 341 -33.79 31.31 -10.69
N ARG A 342 -33.49 31.38 -9.39
CA ARG A 342 -32.18 31.87 -8.90
C ARG A 342 -31.02 31.03 -9.44
N THR A 343 -31.15 29.71 -9.45
CA THR A 343 -30.12 28.81 -9.95
C THR A 343 -29.94 28.95 -11.47
N LEU A 344 -31.03 29.06 -12.23
CA LEU A 344 -30.97 29.30 -13.67
C LEU A 344 -30.34 30.66 -14.00
N TRP A 345 -30.61 31.70 -13.21
CA TRP A 345 -29.95 32.97 -13.33
C TRP A 345 -28.43 32.86 -13.07
N MET A 346 -28.02 32.17 -12.01
CA MET A 346 -26.60 31.90 -11.74
C MET A 346 -25.94 31.13 -12.89
N LEU A 347 -26.61 30.13 -13.44
CA LEU A 347 -26.13 29.39 -14.62
C LEU A 347 -25.95 30.31 -15.83
N PHE A 348 -26.95 31.17 -16.11
CA PHE A 348 -26.88 32.13 -17.21
C PHE A 348 -25.68 33.08 -17.05
N VAL A 349 -25.50 33.63 -15.85
CA VAL A 349 -24.34 34.50 -15.55
C VAL A 349 -23.03 33.72 -15.67
N ALA A 350 -22.96 32.49 -15.15
CA ALA A 350 -21.77 31.63 -15.27
C ALA A 350 -21.39 31.40 -16.74
N MET A 351 -22.37 31.01 -17.57
CA MET A 351 -22.15 30.78 -19.01
C MET A 351 -21.70 32.05 -19.74
N PHE A 352 -22.27 33.22 -19.39
CA PHE A 352 -21.85 34.50 -19.96
C PHE A 352 -20.42 34.85 -19.54
N LEU A 353 -20.05 34.67 -18.27
CA LEU A 353 -18.71 34.91 -17.76
C LEU A 353 -17.66 33.99 -18.41
N PHE A 354 -18.00 32.71 -18.57
CA PHE A 354 -17.13 31.72 -19.22
C PHE A 354 -16.90 32.05 -20.69
N SER A 355 -17.93 32.51 -21.42
CA SER A 355 -17.81 32.83 -22.85
C SER A 355 -16.92 34.04 -23.13
N ILE A 356 -16.81 34.98 -22.18
CA ILE A 356 -15.95 36.16 -22.29
C ILE A 356 -14.61 36.01 -21.55
N GLY A 357 -14.32 34.84 -20.97
CA GLY A 357 -13.08 34.55 -20.24
C GLY A 357 -12.84 35.44 -19.02
N ARG A 358 -13.90 35.90 -18.34
CA ARG A 358 -13.81 36.77 -17.15
C ARG A 358 -14.56 36.14 -15.99
N GLY A 359 -14.09 36.35 -14.77
CA GLY A 359 -14.79 35.93 -13.55
C GLY A 359 -13.98 34.99 -12.65
N GLU A 360 -12.95 34.36 -13.20
CA GLU A 360 -12.08 33.45 -12.44
C GLU A 360 -11.29 34.23 -11.37
N GLY A 361 -11.32 33.76 -10.12
CA GLY A 361 -10.49 34.30 -9.04
C GLY A 361 -10.84 35.73 -8.59
N ARG A 362 -12.07 36.19 -8.81
CA ARG A 362 -12.52 37.53 -8.40
C ARG A 362 -12.94 37.66 -6.93
N ALA A 363 -13.00 36.56 -6.19
CA ALA A 363 -13.34 36.58 -4.77
C ALA A 363 -12.33 37.43 -3.98
N LYS A 364 -12.82 38.43 -3.23
CA LYS A 364 -11.99 39.19 -2.30
C LYS A 364 -11.54 38.31 -1.14
N ASP A 365 -10.36 38.56 -0.58
CA ASP A 365 -9.83 37.79 0.56
C ASP A 365 -10.81 37.75 1.74
N SER A 366 -11.50 38.86 2.02
CA SER A 366 -12.51 38.96 3.08
C SER A 366 -13.76 38.08 2.86
N GLU A 367 -14.05 37.67 1.63
CA GLU A 367 -15.21 36.85 1.26
C GLU A 367 -14.83 35.40 0.90
N ARG A 368 -13.53 35.14 0.71
CA ARG A 368 -13.00 33.87 0.21
C ARG A 368 -13.38 32.70 1.12
N ASP A 369 -13.21 32.84 2.43
CA ASP A 369 -13.55 31.80 3.41
C ASP A 369 -15.04 31.47 3.41
N ARG A 370 -15.90 32.50 3.28
CA ARG A 370 -17.35 32.32 3.19
C ARG A 370 -17.74 31.58 1.91
N LEU A 371 -17.10 31.89 0.79
CA LEU A 371 -17.38 31.24 -0.50
C LEU A 371 -16.85 29.79 -0.54
N LEU A 372 -15.68 29.53 0.06
CA LEU A 372 -15.15 28.18 0.24
C LEU A 372 -16.13 27.32 1.04
N LEU A 373 -16.62 27.85 2.17
CA LEU A 373 -17.61 27.16 2.99
C LEU A 373 -18.97 27.00 2.27
N ALA A 374 -19.38 28.00 1.47
CA ALA A 374 -20.59 27.88 0.65
C ALA A 374 -20.50 26.73 -0.36
N CYS A 375 -19.34 26.58 -1.03
CA CYS A 375 -19.11 25.45 -1.92
C CYS A 375 -19.08 24.11 -1.16
N ASP A 376 -18.44 24.05 0.01
CA ASP A 376 -18.40 22.85 0.85
C ASP A 376 -19.81 22.38 1.26
N LEU A 377 -20.67 23.30 1.69
CA LEU A 377 -22.07 23.01 2.01
C LEU A 377 -22.86 22.51 0.79
N LEU A 378 -22.63 23.11 -0.38
CA LEU A 378 -23.26 22.66 -1.62
C LEU A 378 -22.73 21.29 -2.06
N HIS A 379 -21.45 21.00 -1.82
CA HIS A 379 -20.85 19.68 -2.07
C HIS A 379 -21.49 18.60 -1.20
N ASN A 380 -21.57 18.83 0.11
CA ASN A 380 -22.21 17.92 1.06
C ASN A 380 -23.70 17.73 0.74
N LEU A 381 -24.39 18.80 0.31
CA LEU A 381 -25.77 18.68 -0.17
C LEU A 381 -25.88 17.87 -1.46
N ALA A 382 -24.94 18.03 -2.40
CA ALA A 382 -24.91 17.22 -3.61
C ALA A 382 -24.71 15.73 -3.26
N ASN A 383 -23.84 15.42 -2.31
CA ASN A 383 -23.62 14.04 -1.83
C ASN A 383 -24.89 13.46 -1.16
N LEU A 384 -25.55 14.22 -0.29
CA LEU A 384 -26.85 13.85 0.29
C LEU A 384 -27.91 13.58 -0.79
N ALA A 385 -28.05 14.52 -1.73
CA ALA A 385 -29.05 14.45 -2.79
C ALA A 385 -28.74 13.34 -3.80
N TYR A 386 -27.47 12.95 -3.96
CA TYR A 386 -27.06 11.79 -4.74
C TYR A 386 -27.51 10.48 -4.08
N SER A 387 -27.35 10.34 -2.77
CA SER A 387 -27.82 9.15 -2.05
C SER A 387 -29.36 9.04 -2.03
N GLU A 388 -30.07 10.16 -1.89
CA GLU A 388 -31.53 10.22 -1.99
C GLU A 388 -32.02 10.64 -3.40
N TYR A 389 -31.32 10.21 -4.46
CA TYR A 389 -31.56 10.67 -5.85
C TYR A 389 -33.03 10.63 -6.28
N HIS A 390 -33.73 9.56 -5.91
CA HIS A 390 -35.13 9.33 -6.27
C HIS A 390 -36.11 10.38 -5.73
N THR A 391 -35.75 11.12 -4.67
CA THR A 391 -36.55 12.22 -4.10
C THR A 391 -35.90 13.59 -4.30
N ARG A 392 -34.57 13.67 -4.45
CA ARG A 392 -33.80 14.93 -4.41
C ARG A 392 -33.05 15.30 -5.69
N ALA A 393 -33.36 14.71 -6.84
CA ALA A 393 -32.67 15.00 -8.10
C ALA A 393 -32.58 16.51 -8.47
N LEU A 394 -33.60 17.31 -8.13
CA LEU A 394 -33.56 18.78 -8.34
C LEU A 394 -32.60 19.50 -7.39
N GLU A 395 -32.43 19.02 -6.15
CA GLU A 395 -31.47 19.59 -5.19
C GLU A 395 -30.04 19.31 -5.66
N LEU A 396 -29.77 18.09 -6.16
CA LEU A 396 -28.49 17.72 -6.76
C LEU A 396 -28.12 18.64 -7.93
N LEU A 397 -29.06 18.90 -8.85
CA LEU A 397 -28.83 19.79 -9.99
C LEU A 397 -28.60 21.25 -9.54
N GLN A 398 -29.36 21.74 -8.57
CA GLN A 398 -29.18 23.10 -8.07
C GLN A 398 -27.84 23.25 -7.33
N ALA A 399 -27.46 22.26 -6.51
CA ALA A 399 -26.21 22.28 -5.75
C ALA A 399 -25.00 22.30 -6.68
N SER A 400 -24.94 21.40 -7.67
CA SER A 400 -23.84 21.33 -8.66
C SER A 400 -23.69 22.63 -9.46
N ILE A 401 -24.78 23.20 -9.97
CA ILE A 401 -24.75 24.46 -10.72
C ILE A 401 -24.28 25.64 -9.85
N ARG A 402 -24.80 25.77 -8.62
CA ARG A 402 -24.42 26.85 -7.71
C ARG A 402 -22.96 26.72 -7.28
N MET A 403 -22.50 25.50 -7.02
CA MET A 403 -21.11 25.20 -6.68
C MET A 403 -20.17 25.58 -7.82
N LEU A 404 -20.55 25.34 -9.07
CA LEU A 404 -19.77 25.75 -10.23
C LEU A 404 -19.63 27.28 -10.34
N TYR A 405 -20.73 28.01 -10.14
CA TYR A 405 -20.72 29.48 -10.17
C TYR A 405 -19.81 30.07 -9.09
N ILE A 406 -19.93 29.58 -7.85
CA ILE A 406 -19.12 30.03 -6.72
C ILE A 406 -17.65 29.61 -6.89
N GLY A 407 -17.41 28.37 -7.30
CA GLY A 407 -16.08 27.82 -7.52
C GLY A 407 -15.29 28.61 -8.57
N HIS A 408 -15.95 29.05 -9.64
CA HIS A 408 -15.30 29.91 -10.62
C HIS A 408 -14.85 31.24 -10.01
N ALA A 409 -15.68 31.88 -9.18
CA ALA A 409 -15.30 33.13 -8.50
C ALA A 409 -14.10 32.96 -7.55
N LEU A 410 -13.93 31.78 -6.94
CA LEU A 410 -12.77 31.45 -6.09
C LEU A 410 -11.45 31.31 -6.88
N GLY A 411 -11.54 30.93 -8.16
CA GLY A 411 -10.38 30.62 -9.00
C GLY A 411 -9.80 29.22 -8.72
N PRO A 412 -8.58 28.92 -9.20
CA PRO A 412 -7.94 27.62 -8.98
C PRO A 412 -7.92 27.25 -7.50
N SER A 413 -8.67 26.20 -7.17
CA SER A 413 -8.80 25.69 -5.80
C SER A 413 -9.33 24.25 -5.84
N PRO A 414 -9.04 23.41 -4.82
CA PRO A 414 -9.59 22.05 -4.76
C PRO A 414 -11.12 22.04 -4.87
N MET A 415 -11.77 23.02 -4.25
CA MET A 415 -13.22 23.15 -4.26
C MET A 415 -13.79 23.50 -5.64
N TYR A 416 -13.06 24.30 -6.44
CA TYR A 416 -13.44 24.55 -7.83
C TYR A 416 -13.28 23.28 -8.69
N VAL A 417 -12.22 22.49 -8.47
CA VAL A 417 -12.06 21.18 -9.12
C VAL A 417 -13.24 20.26 -8.77
N SER A 418 -13.61 20.15 -7.49
CA SER A 418 -14.78 19.39 -7.05
C SER A 418 -16.07 19.88 -7.70
N ALA A 419 -16.22 21.20 -7.93
CA ALA A 419 -17.34 21.78 -8.65
C ALA A 419 -17.44 21.30 -10.10
N LEU A 420 -16.31 21.32 -10.81
CA LEU A 420 -16.21 20.88 -12.21
C LEU A 420 -16.48 19.38 -12.33
N VAL A 421 -15.90 18.58 -11.42
CA VAL A 421 -16.13 17.15 -11.32
C VAL A 421 -17.61 16.85 -11.06
N ALA A 422 -18.23 17.46 -10.05
CA ALA A 422 -19.64 17.24 -9.75
C ALA A 422 -20.55 17.59 -10.94
N GLN A 423 -20.20 18.65 -11.67
CA GLN A 423 -20.92 19.03 -12.89
C GLN A 423 -20.73 18.00 -14.02
N SER A 424 -19.52 17.44 -14.18
CA SER A 424 -19.26 16.39 -15.16
C SER A 424 -20.07 15.12 -14.90
N VAL A 425 -20.15 14.69 -13.62
CA VAL A 425 -20.96 13.55 -13.18
C VAL A 425 -22.44 13.83 -13.42
N THR A 426 -22.92 15.01 -13.03
CA THR A 426 -24.32 15.42 -13.25
C THR A 426 -24.69 15.39 -14.73
N PHE A 427 -23.83 15.92 -15.61
CA PHE A 427 -24.07 15.87 -17.06
C PHE A 427 -24.07 14.45 -17.62
N GLU A 428 -23.21 13.57 -17.10
CA GLU A 428 -23.20 12.16 -17.51
C GLU A 428 -24.50 11.47 -17.07
N MET A 429 -24.98 11.73 -15.85
CA MET A 429 -26.23 11.17 -15.33
C MET A 429 -27.46 11.55 -16.18
N ILE A 430 -27.52 12.78 -16.72
CA ILE A 430 -28.60 13.24 -17.61
C ILE A 430 -28.32 12.98 -19.10
N GLY A 431 -27.22 12.31 -19.45
CA GLY A 431 -26.91 11.85 -20.80
C GLY A 431 -26.22 12.87 -21.72
N VAL A 432 -25.71 13.98 -21.19
CA VAL A 432 -25.06 15.06 -21.97
C VAL A 432 -23.52 14.86 -22.01
N LYS A 433 -23.09 13.77 -22.65
CA LYS A 433 -21.69 13.28 -22.65
C LYS A 433 -20.64 14.31 -23.09
N ARG A 434 -20.97 15.15 -24.09
CA ARG A 434 -20.04 16.16 -24.62
C ARG A 434 -19.69 17.21 -23.57
N LEU A 435 -20.66 17.63 -22.76
CA LEU A 435 -20.40 18.58 -21.67
C LEU A 435 -19.69 17.87 -20.53
N SER A 436 -20.08 16.66 -20.17
CA SER A 436 -19.37 15.87 -19.15
C SER A 436 -17.86 15.82 -19.41
N ARG A 437 -17.44 15.43 -20.62
CA ARG A 437 -16.02 15.40 -21.03
C ARG A 437 -15.34 16.76 -20.91
N ARG A 438 -15.96 17.82 -21.43
CA ARG A 438 -15.39 19.18 -21.33
C ARG A 438 -15.12 19.62 -19.89
N TYR A 439 -16.03 19.29 -18.97
CA TYR A 439 -15.90 19.68 -17.57
C TYR A 439 -14.84 18.86 -16.83
N ILE A 440 -14.72 17.56 -17.09
CA ILE A 440 -13.66 16.73 -16.47
C ILE A 440 -12.27 17.10 -17.02
N ASP A 441 -12.15 17.42 -18.31
CA ASP A 441 -10.90 17.90 -18.91
C ASP A 441 -10.49 19.28 -18.33
N HIS A 442 -11.48 20.16 -18.09
CA HIS A 442 -11.23 21.43 -17.42
C HIS A 442 -10.83 21.25 -15.95
N ALA A 443 -11.41 20.27 -15.25
CA ALA A 443 -11.04 19.94 -13.89
C ALA A 443 -9.56 19.49 -13.80
N GLU A 444 -9.11 18.68 -14.76
CA GLU A 444 -7.70 18.25 -14.86
C GLU A 444 -6.77 19.44 -15.09
N ALA A 445 -7.08 20.33 -16.04
CA ALA A 445 -6.28 21.52 -16.28
C ALA A 445 -6.20 22.46 -15.06
N VAL A 446 -7.26 22.52 -14.25
CA VAL A 446 -7.24 23.27 -12.98
C VAL A 446 -6.41 22.54 -11.92
N ALA A 447 -6.51 21.21 -11.83
CA ALA A 447 -5.71 20.39 -10.93
C ALA A 447 -4.19 20.53 -11.22
N GLU A 448 -3.80 20.55 -12.50
CA GLU A 448 -2.41 20.76 -12.93
C GLU A 448 -1.84 22.08 -12.42
N ARG A 449 -2.64 23.16 -12.46
CA ARG A 449 -2.26 24.47 -11.91
C ARG A 449 -2.06 24.44 -10.39
N LEU A 450 -2.79 23.58 -9.67
CA LEU A 450 -2.70 23.46 -8.22
C LEU A 450 -1.50 22.64 -7.73
N ARG A 451 -0.89 21.82 -8.60
CA ARG A 451 0.25 20.93 -8.27
C ARG A 451 0.04 20.06 -7.02
N SER A 452 -1.21 19.69 -6.73
CA SER A 452 -1.55 18.82 -5.60
C SER A 452 -1.78 17.38 -6.10
N PRO A 453 -0.99 16.39 -5.65
CA PRO A 453 -1.17 14.99 -6.04
C PRO A 453 -2.56 14.44 -5.64
N ALA A 454 -3.06 14.80 -4.45
CA ALA A 454 -4.38 14.38 -3.97
C ALA A 454 -5.51 14.85 -4.90
N VAL A 455 -5.46 16.12 -5.34
CA VAL A 455 -6.47 16.69 -6.26
C VAL A 455 -6.40 16.02 -7.64
N HIS A 456 -5.19 15.73 -8.15
CA HIS A 456 -5.03 14.98 -9.40
C HIS A 456 -5.57 13.55 -9.29
N GLY A 457 -5.27 12.87 -8.18
CA GLY A 457 -5.81 11.55 -7.88
C GLY A 457 -7.34 11.55 -7.89
N SER A 458 -7.98 12.51 -7.24
CA SER A 458 -9.44 12.64 -7.27
C SER A 458 -9.99 12.83 -8.68
N VAL A 459 -9.41 13.72 -9.49
CA VAL A 459 -9.87 13.93 -10.88
C VAL A 459 -9.70 12.67 -11.72
N THR A 460 -8.58 11.96 -11.54
CA THR A 460 -8.30 10.69 -12.25
C THR A 460 -9.32 9.61 -11.89
N TYR A 461 -9.64 9.46 -10.60
CA TYR A 461 -10.73 8.58 -10.13
C TYR A 461 -12.06 8.90 -10.80
N TYR A 462 -12.48 10.18 -10.81
CA TYR A 462 -13.76 10.55 -11.42
C TYR A 462 -13.76 10.35 -12.94
N ARG A 463 -12.61 10.47 -13.61
CA ARG A 463 -12.47 10.09 -15.02
C ARG A 463 -12.64 8.57 -15.22
N ALA A 464 -12.13 7.75 -14.31
CA ALA A 464 -12.37 6.31 -14.29
C ALA A 464 -13.88 6.01 -14.14
N LEU A 465 -14.51 6.61 -13.13
CA LEU A 465 -15.95 6.46 -12.86
C LEU A 465 -16.81 6.87 -14.07
N LEU A 466 -16.54 8.02 -14.68
CA LEU A 466 -17.27 8.48 -15.87
C LEU A 466 -17.10 7.52 -17.06
N SER A 467 -15.90 6.99 -17.25
CA SER A 467 -15.61 6.01 -18.31
C SER A 467 -16.41 4.73 -18.07
N ASP A 468 -16.47 4.25 -16.83
CA ASP A 468 -17.26 3.07 -16.45
C ASP A 468 -18.77 3.30 -16.66
N LEU A 469 -19.30 4.45 -16.23
CA LEU A 469 -20.69 4.85 -16.44
C LEU A 469 -21.08 4.89 -17.92
N THR A 470 -20.15 5.24 -18.81
CA THR A 470 -20.37 5.24 -20.25
C THR A 470 -20.28 3.85 -20.90
N GLY A 471 -19.84 2.84 -20.13
CA GLY A 471 -19.66 1.47 -20.56
C GLY A 471 -18.31 1.18 -21.24
N ASP A 472 -17.31 2.05 -21.08
CA ASP A 472 -15.93 1.84 -21.55
C ASP A 472 -15.07 1.29 -20.41
N SER A 473 -15.23 -0.01 -20.17
CA SER A 473 -14.63 -0.67 -19.02
C SER A 473 -13.10 -0.75 -19.10
N HIS A 474 -12.51 -0.77 -20.28
CA HIS A 474 -11.05 -0.83 -20.46
C HIS A 474 -10.40 0.50 -20.11
N THR A 475 -10.96 1.61 -20.61
CA THR A 475 -10.47 2.95 -20.27
C THR A 475 -10.67 3.24 -18.78
N ALA A 476 -11.81 2.82 -18.21
CA ALA A 476 -12.06 2.94 -16.77
C ALA A 476 -10.99 2.22 -15.94
N GLU A 477 -10.71 0.95 -16.27
CA GLU A 477 -9.70 0.13 -15.58
C GLU A 477 -8.30 0.76 -15.61
N ALA A 478 -7.89 1.33 -16.75
CA ALA A 478 -6.60 2.03 -16.85
C ALA A 478 -6.53 3.25 -15.91
N TYR A 479 -7.59 4.04 -15.81
CA TYR A 479 -7.63 5.19 -14.90
C TYR A 479 -7.73 4.77 -13.42
N PHE A 480 -8.41 3.66 -13.11
CA PHE A 480 -8.43 3.09 -11.76
C PHE A 480 -7.03 2.70 -11.31
N TRP A 481 -6.31 1.92 -12.13
CA TRP A 481 -4.91 1.57 -11.83
C TRP A 481 -4.02 2.80 -11.71
N GLN A 482 -4.14 3.76 -12.63
CA GLN A 482 -3.39 5.01 -12.56
C GLN A 482 -3.67 5.76 -11.25
N THR A 483 -4.90 5.74 -10.75
CA THR A 483 -5.26 6.40 -9.50
C THR A 483 -4.61 5.71 -8.31
N LEU A 484 -4.72 4.38 -8.22
CA LEU A 484 -4.16 3.60 -7.11
C LEU A 484 -2.62 3.61 -7.11
N GLU A 485 -1.97 3.35 -8.24
CA GLU A 485 -0.52 3.24 -8.34
C GLU A 485 0.20 4.58 -8.19
N ARG A 486 -0.35 5.65 -8.79
CA ARG A 486 0.32 6.96 -8.84
C ARG A 486 -0.14 7.92 -7.77
N TYR A 487 -1.34 7.75 -7.23
CA TYR A 487 -1.92 8.71 -6.29
C TYR A 487 -2.41 8.08 -4.99
N GLY A 488 -2.43 6.74 -4.88
CA GLY A 488 -3.00 6.00 -3.75
C GLY A 488 -2.54 6.49 -2.37
N ASP A 489 -1.25 6.80 -2.22
CA ASP A 489 -0.68 7.26 -0.94
C ASP A 489 -1.15 8.66 -0.52
N TRP A 490 -1.51 9.51 -1.48
CA TRP A 490 -1.95 10.89 -1.24
C TRP A 490 -3.47 11.04 -1.14
N LEU A 491 -4.22 9.97 -1.43
CA LEU A 491 -5.69 10.01 -1.37
C LEU A 491 -6.19 9.88 0.08
N PRO A 492 -7.19 10.69 0.50
CA PRO A 492 -7.88 10.49 1.76
C PRO A 492 -8.52 9.10 1.83
N ALA A 493 -8.64 8.54 3.04
CA ALA A 493 -9.11 7.17 3.27
C ALA A 493 -10.45 6.88 2.58
N TRP A 494 -11.42 7.80 2.66
CA TRP A 494 -12.70 7.69 1.97
C TRP A 494 -12.54 7.61 0.44
N THR A 495 -11.71 8.48 -0.15
CA THR A 495 -11.53 8.53 -1.61
C THR A 495 -10.84 7.27 -2.10
N TYR A 496 -9.78 6.83 -1.40
CA TYR A 496 -9.11 5.57 -1.69
C TYR A 496 -10.06 4.37 -1.57
N ALA A 497 -10.83 4.29 -0.49
CA ALA A 497 -11.80 3.21 -0.28
C ALA A 497 -12.88 3.18 -1.36
N THR A 498 -13.39 4.34 -1.77
CA THR A 498 -14.41 4.44 -2.82
C THR A 498 -13.84 4.07 -4.20
N ASP A 499 -12.59 4.43 -4.47
CA ASP A 499 -11.86 4.09 -5.69
C ASP A 499 -11.70 2.56 -5.80
N VAL A 500 -11.09 1.94 -4.78
CA VAL A 500 -10.94 0.49 -4.68
C VAL A 500 -12.29 -0.22 -4.78
N ALA A 501 -13.30 0.25 -4.07
CA ALA A 501 -14.63 -0.34 -4.09
C ALA A 501 -15.27 -0.32 -5.47
N THR A 502 -15.26 0.83 -6.14
CA THR A 502 -15.85 1.00 -7.47
C THR A 502 -15.13 0.10 -8.47
N PHE A 503 -13.79 0.07 -8.39
CA PHE A 503 -12.99 -0.77 -9.26
C PHE A 503 -13.21 -2.26 -9.00
N ALA A 504 -13.21 -2.68 -7.74
CA ALA A 504 -13.52 -4.05 -7.33
C ALA A 504 -14.93 -4.47 -7.77
N GLN A 505 -15.93 -3.59 -7.64
CA GLN A 505 -17.29 -3.84 -8.14
C GLN A 505 -17.29 -4.12 -9.64
N GLN A 506 -16.56 -3.32 -10.42
CA GLN A 506 -16.47 -3.49 -11.88
C GLN A 506 -15.83 -4.84 -12.25
N LEU A 507 -14.73 -5.20 -11.57
CA LEU A 507 -14.05 -6.49 -11.75
C LEU A 507 -14.98 -7.66 -11.38
N VAL A 508 -15.66 -7.58 -10.23
CA VAL A 508 -16.62 -8.58 -9.76
C VAL A 508 -17.78 -8.75 -10.76
N ALA A 509 -18.37 -7.65 -11.25
CA ALA A 509 -19.46 -7.69 -12.22
C ALA A 509 -19.06 -8.38 -13.53
N ARG A 510 -17.83 -8.15 -13.99
CA ARG A 510 -17.27 -8.81 -15.19
C ARG A 510 -16.92 -10.29 -14.95
N GLY A 511 -16.82 -10.71 -13.68
CA GLY A 511 -16.43 -12.07 -13.28
C GLY A 511 -14.93 -12.25 -13.01
N LEU A 512 -14.20 -11.15 -12.80
CA LEU A 512 -12.76 -11.09 -12.55
C LEU A 512 -12.46 -11.08 -11.03
N HIS A 513 -13.09 -11.97 -10.26
CA HIS A 513 -13.04 -11.94 -8.79
C HIS A 513 -11.62 -12.07 -8.20
N ARG A 514 -10.75 -12.88 -8.82
CA ARG A 514 -9.34 -13.03 -8.41
C ARG A 514 -8.50 -11.77 -8.56
N GLN A 515 -8.91 -10.83 -9.43
CA GLN A 515 -8.23 -9.54 -9.56
C GLN A 515 -8.74 -8.54 -8.51
N ALA A 516 -9.99 -8.68 -8.07
CA ALA A 516 -10.57 -7.83 -7.03
C ALA A 516 -10.05 -8.18 -5.63
N GLU A 517 -9.75 -9.46 -5.35
CA GLU A 517 -9.28 -9.94 -4.05
C GLU A 517 -8.07 -9.17 -3.47
N PRO A 518 -6.92 -9.06 -4.16
CA PRO A 518 -5.75 -8.38 -3.60
C PRO A 518 -6.00 -6.89 -3.35
N LEU A 519 -6.83 -6.24 -4.18
CA LEU A 519 -7.21 -4.84 -3.99
C LEU A 519 -8.00 -4.65 -2.70
N LEU A 520 -8.92 -5.58 -2.40
CA LEU A 520 -9.73 -5.55 -1.19
C LEU A 520 -8.93 -5.94 0.05
N ASP A 521 -8.02 -6.92 -0.06
CA ASP A 521 -7.11 -7.28 1.05
C ASP A 521 -6.22 -6.10 1.44
N GLU A 522 -5.66 -5.37 0.45
CA GLU A 522 -4.88 -4.16 0.68
C GLU A 522 -5.72 -3.05 1.32
N LEU A 523 -6.97 -2.86 0.87
CA LEU A 523 -7.89 -1.90 1.47
C LEU A 523 -8.18 -2.21 2.95
N LEU A 524 -8.46 -3.48 3.27
CA LEU A 524 -8.70 -3.91 4.64
C LEU A 524 -7.46 -3.69 5.52
N SER A 525 -6.28 -4.03 5.00
CA SER A 525 -5.01 -3.81 5.69
C SER A 525 -4.78 -2.33 5.99
N ARG A 526 -4.94 -1.47 4.97
CA ARG A 526 -4.74 -0.02 5.11
C ARG A 526 -5.73 0.64 6.05
N LEU A 527 -6.97 0.15 6.12
CA LEU A 527 -8.00 0.65 7.03
C LEU A 527 -7.95 -0.03 8.42
N GLY A 528 -7.05 -1.00 8.62
CA GLY A 528 -6.91 -1.75 9.85
C GLY A 528 -8.18 -2.52 10.25
N ASP A 529 -9.01 -2.91 9.29
CA ASP A 529 -10.26 -3.64 9.55
C ASP A 529 -10.03 -5.15 9.44
N ASP A 530 -10.36 -5.85 10.51
CA ASP A 530 -10.45 -7.29 10.51
C ASP A 530 -11.91 -7.73 10.43
N LEU A 531 -12.29 -8.26 9.26
CA LEU A 531 -13.64 -8.79 9.03
C LEU A 531 -14.00 -9.95 9.97
N SER A 532 -13.00 -10.67 10.50
CA SER A 532 -13.23 -11.77 11.43
C SER A 532 -13.60 -11.30 12.84
N ASP A 533 -13.23 -10.07 13.23
CA ASP A 533 -13.53 -9.50 14.54
C ASP A 533 -14.80 -8.64 14.52
N PRO A 534 -15.97 -9.12 14.99
CA PRO A 534 -17.22 -8.36 14.97
C PRO A 534 -17.20 -7.09 15.85
N THR A 535 -16.19 -6.92 16.72
CA THR A 535 -16.07 -5.75 17.61
C THR A 535 -15.26 -4.61 17.01
N ARG A 536 -14.46 -4.87 15.96
CA ARG A 536 -13.58 -3.91 15.28
C ARG A 536 -14.01 -3.65 13.84
N GLY A 537 -15.23 -3.16 13.65
CA GLY A 537 -15.75 -2.83 12.33
C GLY A 537 -15.52 -1.37 11.94
N ASN A 538 -14.80 -1.14 10.84
CA ASN A 538 -14.74 0.15 10.18
C ASN A 538 -16.07 0.40 9.43
N PRO A 539 -16.80 1.49 9.70
CA PRO A 539 -18.05 1.80 9.01
C PRO A 539 -17.92 1.87 7.48
N LEU A 540 -16.76 2.30 6.97
CA LEU A 540 -16.48 2.35 5.54
C LEU A 540 -16.45 0.95 4.93
N VAL A 541 -15.79 0.00 5.60
CA VAL A 541 -15.73 -1.39 5.17
C VAL A 541 -17.12 -2.03 5.22
N ALA A 542 -17.94 -1.69 6.22
CA ALA A 542 -19.32 -2.16 6.29
C ALA A 542 -20.15 -1.71 5.08
N LEU A 543 -19.98 -0.48 4.58
CA LEU A 543 -20.66 0.01 3.37
C LEU A 543 -20.24 -0.78 2.12
N LEU A 544 -18.99 -1.25 2.07
CA LEU A 544 -18.42 -2.02 0.97
C LEU A 544 -18.71 -3.52 1.07
N GLY A 545 -19.36 -3.96 2.15
CA GLY A 545 -19.51 -5.37 2.49
C GLY A 545 -20.18 -6.22 1.42
N GLY A 546 -21.07 -5.65 0.60
CA GLY A 546 -21.66 -6.33 -0.55
C GLY A 546 -20.64 -6.74 -1.62
N ILE A 547 -19.74 -5.80 -2.00
CA ILE A 547 -18.70 -6.02 -3.01
C ILE A 547 -17.66 -7.01 -2.49
N ILE A 548 -17.21 -6.80 -1.24
CA ILE A 548 -16.27 -7.68 -0.55
C ILE A 548 -16.82 -9.11 -0.49
N ALA A 549 -18.08 -9.25 -0.08
CA ALA A 549 -18.70 -10.55 0.03
C ALA A 549 -18.82 -11.25 -1.34
N ALA A 550 -19.17 -10.53 -2.40
CA ALA A 550 -19.23 -11.10 -3.75
C ALA A 550 -17.87 -11.54 -4.28
N ALA A 551 -16.80 -10.77 -4.02
CA ALA A 551 -15.44 -11.13 -4.39
C ALA A 551 -14.97 -12.39 -3.64
N TYR A 552 -15.07 -12.41 -2.32
CA TYR A 552 -14.60 -13.53 -1.48
C TYR A 552 -15.46 -14.78 -1.59
N GLY A 553 -16.78 -14.62 -1.66
CA GLY A 553 -17.72 -15.74 -1.72
C GLY A 553 -17.55 -16.58 -2.98
N THR A 554 -17.28 -15.95 -4.12
CA THR A 554 -17.11 -16.66 -5.40
C THR A 554 -15.81 -17.45 -5.50
N VAL A 555 -14.76 -17.03 -4.79
CA VAL A 555 -13.45 -17.72 -4.72
C VAL A 555 -13.33 -18.69 -3.54
N GLY A 556 -14.37 -18.79 -2.70
CA GLY A 556 -14.46 -19.80 -1.64
C GLY A 556 -14.15 -19.31 -0.22
N ARG A 557 -13.82 -18.02 -0.01
CA ARG A 557 -13.61 -17.40 1.32
C ARG A 557 -14.94 -17.07 2.01
N ASN A 558 -15.74 -18.10 2.28
CA ASN A 558 -17.15 -17.97 2.66
C ASN A 558 -17.38 -17.29 4.02
N GLU A 559 -16.50 -17.50 5.00
CA GLU A 559 -16.63 -16.91 6.34
C GLU A 559 -16.50 -15.39 6.28
N LEU A 560 -15.44 -14.90 5.63
CA LEU A 560 -15.22 -13.47 5.40
C LEU A 560 -16.34 -12.86 4.56
N ALA A 561 -16.83 -13.58 3.54
CA ALA A 561 -17.96 -13.12 2.75
C ALA A 561 -19.24 -12.98 3.60
N ASN A 562 -19.50 -13.92 4.52
CA ASN A 562 -20.64 -13.86 5.42
C ASN A 562 -20.52 -12.72 6.45
N ALA A 563 -19.33 -12.50 6.98
CA ALA A 563 -19.06 -11.39 7.88
C ALA A 563 -19.30 -10.04 7.19
N ALA A 564 -18.75 -9.86 5.99
CA ALA A 564 -18.89 -8.64 5.20
C ALA A 564 -20.36 -8.33 4.83
N ILE A 565 -21.10 -9.31 4.29
CA ILE A 565 -22.51 -9.10 3.92
C ILE A 565 -23.40 -8.91 5.16
N GLY A 566 -23.06 -9.54 6.29
CA GLY A 566 -23.72 -9.36 7.58
C GLY A 566 -23.59 -7.93 8.08
N ARG A 567 -22.36 -7.39 8.13
CA ARG A 567 -22.12 -5.99 8.52
C ARG A 567 -22.84 -5.00 7.60
N TYR A 568 -22.83 -5.24 6.29
CA TYR A 568 -23.54 -4.38 5.34
C TYR A 568 -25.06 -4.40 5.56
N ARG A 569 -25.63 -5.59 5.77
CA ARG A 569 -27.06 -5.72 6.11
C ARG A 569 -27.40 -4.96 7.38
N ASP A 570 -26.63 -5.14 8.45
CA ASP A 570 -26.90 -4.51 9.74
C ASP A 570 -26.82 -2.97 9.64
N LEU A 571 -25.91 -2.44 8.81
CA LEU A 571 -25.83 -1.02 8.48
C LEU A 571 -27.09 -0.53 7.75
N VAL A 572 -27.51 -1.24 6.70
CA VAL A 572 -28.69 -0.88 5.89
C VAL A 572 -29.99 -1.01 6.69
N GLU A 573 -30.07 -1.97 7.62
CA GLU A 573 -31.21 -2.15 8.51
C GLU A 573 -31.43 -0.98 9.46
N ARG A 574 -30.36 -0.30 9.89
CA ARG A 574 -30.42 0.91 10.73
C ARG A 574 -30.96 2.12 9.98
N ASN A 575 -30.75 2.20 8.66
CA ASN A 575 -31.23 3.32 7.85
C ASN A 575 -32.36 2.91 6.88
N VAL A 576 -33.59 2.90 7.40
CA VAL A 576 -34.80 2.49 6.66
C VAL A 576 -35.10 3.40 5.45
N SER A 577 -34.62 4.64 5.45
CA SER A 577 -34.87 5.59 4.36
C SER A 577 -34.02 5.33 3.10
N ASP A 578 -32.93 4.56 3.23
CA ASP A 578 -31.95 4.34 2.18
C ASP A 578 -32.32 3.19 1.23
N ARG A 579 -33.34 3.44 0.40
CA ARG A 579 -33.88 2.45 -0.54
C ARG A 579 -32.87 1.97 -1.59
N VAL A 580 -31.86 2.77 -1.91
CA VAL A 580 -30.82 2.41 -2.88
C VAL A 580 -29.93 1.33 -2.28
N ASN A 581 -29.40 1.53 -1.07
CA ASN A 581 -28.60 0.50 -0.43
C ASN A 581 -29.40 -0.74 -0.06
N TRP A 582 -30.72 -0.64 0.22
CA TRP A 582 -31.59 -1.82 0.29
C TRP A 582 -31.60 -2.63 -1.01
N THR A 583 -31.64 -1.95 -2.15
CA THR A 583 -31.61 -2.60 -3.48
C THR A 583 -30.27 -3.30 -3.71
N ILE A 584 -29.17 -2.59 -3.44
CA ILE A 584 -27.81 -3.10 -3.62
C ILE A 584 -27.54 -4.28 -2.68
N CYS A 585 -27.85 -4.14 -1.39
CA CYS A 585 -27.71 -5.21 -0.39
C CYS A 585 -28.51 -6.47 -0.74
N SER A 586 -29.80 -6.31 -1.09
CA SER A 586 -30.62 -7.46 -1.53
C SER A 586 -30.04 -8.13 -2.78
N SER A 587 -29.49 -7.37 -3.72
CA SER A 587 -28.89 -7.94 -4.93
C SER A 587 -27.63 -8.76 -4.65
N TYR A 588 -26.73 -8.29 -3.77
CA TYR A 588 -25.52 -9.03 -3.40
C TYR A 588 -25.85 -10.27 -2.56
N ARG A 589 -26.86 -10.18 -1.68
CA ARG A 589 -27.38 -11.35 -0.96
C ARG A 589 -27.95 -12.38 -1.93
N ALA A 590 -28.78 -11.96 -2.89
CA ALA A 590 -29.33 -12.85 -3.91
C ALA A 590 -28.22 -13.48 -4.76
N TYR A 591 -27.22 -12.70 -5.14
CA TYR A 591 -26.04 -13.17 -5.86
C TYR A 591 -25.30 -14.27 -5.09
N LEU A 592 -24.96 -14.03 -3.82
CA LEU A 592 -24.24 -14.99 -2.99
C LEU A 592 -25.02 -16.28 -2.71
N MET A 593 -26.31 -16.15 -2.42
CA MET A 593 -27.19 -17.31 -2.25
C MET A 593 -27.26 -18.13 -3.54
N CYS A 594 -27.30 -17.47 -4.70
CA CYS A 594 -27.23 -18.16 -5.98
C CYS A 594 -25.89 -18.87 -6.17
N GLU A 595 -24.76 -18.21 -5.92
CA GLU A 595 -23.43 -18.84 -5.96
C GLU A 595 -23.44 -20.14 -5.16
N ARG A 596 -23.97 -20.13 -3.94
CA ARG A 596 -24.03 -21.32 -3.08
C ARG A 596 -25.11 -22.36 -3.46
N GLY A 597 -25.98 -22.06 -4.41
CA GLY A 597 -27.11 -22.93 -4.80
C GLY A 597 -28.29 -22.88 -3.84
N GLU A 598 -28.38 -21.87 -2.97
CA GLU A 598 -29.44 -21.65 -2.00
C GLU A 598 -30.67 -20.98 -2.65
N LEU A 599 -31.36 -21.70 -3.53
CA LEU A 599 -32.40 -21.13 -4.42
C LEU A 599 -33.83 -21.16 -3.83
N GLY A 600 -33.99 -21.63 -2.59
CA GLY A 600 -35.29 -21.88 -1.94
C GLY A 600 -35.91 -20.67 -1.24
N SER A 601 -36.64 -20.92 -0.14
CA SER A 601 -37.43 -19.93 0.59
C SER A 601 -36.60 -18.75 1.14
N GLY A 602 -35.34 -18.97 1.48
CA GLY A 602 -34.43 -17.90 1.92
C GLY A 602 -34.18 -16.85 0.83
N LEU A 603 -33.99 -17.27 -0.42
CA LEU A 603 -33.84 -16.36 -1.56
C LEU A 603 -35.17 -15.66 -1.89
N ASP A 604 -36.30 -16.34 -1.75
CA ASP A 604 -37.62 -15.72 -1.90
C ASP A 604 -37.88 -14.64 -0.84
N ALA A 605 -37.37 -14.81 0.39
CA ALA A 605 -37.44 -13.78 1.41
C ALA A 605 -36.62 -12.53 1.02
N VAL A 606 -35.43 -12.70 0.42
CA VAL A 606 -34.62 -11.57 -0.11
C VAL A 606 -35.39 -10.80 -1.19
N PHE A 607 -36.04 -11.52 -2.12
CA PHE A 607 -36.87 -10.88 -3.13
C PHE A 607 -38.06 -10.13 -2.54
N SER A 608 -38.74 -10.72 -1.54
CA SER A 608 -39.84 -10.03 -0.84
C SER A 608 -39.36 -8.74 -0.16
N THR A 609 -38.16 -8.74 0.42
CA THR A 609 -37.57 -7.52 1.00
C THR A 609 -37.28 -6.47 -0.08
N TYR A 610 -36.71 -6.88 -1.22
CA TYR A 610 -36.49 -6.00 -2.37
C TYR A 610 -37.80 -5.41 -2.90
N GLU A 611 -38.85 -6.22 -3.07
CA GLU A 611 -40.15 -5.76 -3.57
C GLU A 611 -40.82 -4.74 -2.64
N GLN A 612 -40.62 -4.86 -1.32
CA GLN A 612 -41.16 -3.93 -0.32
C GLN A 612 -40.34 -2.63 -0.21
N ARG A 613 -39.01 -2.70 -0.28
CA ARG A 613 -38.11 -1.58 0.11
C ARG A 613 -37.28 -1.01 -1.04
N GLY A 614 -37.01 -1.80 -2.06
CA GLY A 614 -36.12 -1.46 -3.17
C GLY A 614 -36.64 -0.35 -4.08
N VAL A 615 -35.78 0.12 -4.99
CA VAL A 615 -36.07 1.16 -5.98
C VAL A 615 -36.20 0.52 -7.36
N PRO A 616 -37.16 0.93 -8.21
CA PRO A 616 -37.22 0.47 -9.59
C PRO A 616 -36.08 1.06 -10.44
N PRO A 617 -35.59 0.37 -11.49
CA PRO A 617 -34.43 0.79 -12.29
C PRO A 617 -34.54 2.20 -12.88
N SER A 618 -35.75 2.64 -13.22
CA SER A 618 -35.99 3.98 -13.80
C SER A 618 -35.76 5.13 -12.81
N LYS A 619 -35.69 4.84 -11.51
CA LYS A 619 -35.48 5.82 -10.44
C LYS A 619 -34.16 5.60 -9.69
N ALA A 620 -33.44 4.54 -10.03
CA ALA A 620 -32.19 4.21 -9.38
C ALA A 620 -31.02 4.97 -10.02
N PRO A 621 -29.99 5.30 -9.22
CA PRO A 621 -28.78 5.90 -9.75
C PRO A 621 -28.04 4.92 -10.67
N PRO A 622 -27.20 5.43 -11.59
CA PRO A 622 -26.55 4.60 -12.61
C PRO A 622 -25.71 3.43 -12.07
N HIS A 623 -25.00 3.64 -10.96
CA HIS A 623 -24.12 2.63 -10.33
C HIS A 623 -24.89 1.44 -9.75
N ALA A 624 -26.19 1.59 -9.48
CA ALA A 624 -27.04 0.51 -8.98
C ALA A 624 -27.53 -0.44 -10.10
N SER A 625 -27.18 -0.18 -11.37
CA SER A 625 -27.61 -0.99 -12.52
C SER A 625 -27.26 -2.48 -12.37
N VAL A 626 -26.06 -2.80 -11.88
CA VAL A 626 -25.60 -4.18 -11.66
C VAL A 626 -26.49 -4.96 -10.69
N ALA A 627 -27.17 -4.28 -9.75
CA ALA A 627 -28.05 -4.92 -8.78
C ALA A 627 -29.21 -5.64 -9.47
N TYR A 628 -29.79 -5.03 -10.50
CA TYR A 628 -30.88 -5.64 -11.27
C TYR A 628 -30.40 -6.80 -12.12
N THR A 629 -29.16 -6.73 -12.63
CA THR A 629 -28.49 -7.83 -13.33
C THR A 629 -28.37 -9.06 -12.43
N TYR A 630 -27.91 -8.88 -11.18
CA TYR A 630 -27.83 -9.97 -10.20
C TYR A 630 -29.20 -10.54 -9.81
N LEU A 631 -30.19 -9.68 -9.56
CA LEU A 631 -31.55 -10.13 -9.24
C LEU A 631 -32.18 -10.94 -10.39
N ALA A 632 -31.95 -10.54 -11.64
CA ALA A 632 -32.44 -11.27 -12.81
C ALA A 632 -31.73 -12.61 -13.02
N LEU A 633 -30.40 -12.66 -12.84
CA LEU A 633 -29.64 -13.92 -12.88
C LEU A 633 -30.04 -14.88 -11.76
N ALA A 634 -30.40 -14.34 -10.59
CA ALA A 634 -30.93 -15.13 -9.49
C ALA A 634 -32.30 -15.75 -9.82
N ARG A 635 -33.22 -14.96 -10.42
CA ARG A 635 -34.51 -15.49 -10.92
C ARG A 635 -34.32 -16.53 -12.03
N LEU A 636 -33.35 -16.33 -12.92
CA LEU A 636 -33.01 -17.32 -13.95
C LEU A 636 -32.52 -18.64 -13.32
N SER A 637 -31.71 -18.55 -12.26
CA SER A 637 -31.23 -19.72 -11.53
C SER A 637 -32.38 -20.47 -10.82
N GLN A 638 -33.31 -19.75 -10.18
CA GLN A 638 -34.52 -20.36 -9.62
C GLN A 638 -35.36 -21.03 -10.70
N TRP A 639 -35.46 -20.46 -11.90
CA TRP A 639 -36.20 -21.08 -13.02
C TRP A 639 -35.56 -22.39 -13.50
N TYR A 640 -34.21 -22.46 -13.57
CA TYR A 640 -33.51 -23.70 -13.91
C TYR A 640 -33.75 -24.81 -12.88
N ALA A 641 -33.77 -24.46 -11.60
CA ALA A 641 -33.96 -25.42 -10.50
C ALA A 641 -35.44 -25.78 -10.23
N ALA A 642 -36.40 -25.05 -10.81
CA ALA A 642 -37.82 -25.22 -10.53
C ALA A 642 -38.37 -26.56 -11.02
N GLU A 643 -39.20 -27.17 -10.18
CA GLU A 643 -40.06 -28.29 -10.58
C GLU A 643 -41.10 -27.86 -11.60
N ASP A 644 -41.66 -28.83 -12.34
CA ASP A 644 -42.59 -28.55 -13.44
C ASP A 644 -43.84 -27.78 -12.99
N HIS A 645 -44.30 -27.99 -11.75
CA HIS A 645 -45.46 -27.30 -11.18
C HIS A 645 -45.18 -25.84 -10.77
N GLU A 646 -43.93 -25.51 -10.39
CA GLU A 646 -43.52 -24.14 -10.01
C GLU A 646 -43.04 -23.31 -11.20
N ARG A 647 -42.62 -23.96 -12.28
CA ARG A 647 -42.00 -23.33 -13.46
C ARG A 647 -42.84 -22.19 -14.07
N PRO A 648 -44.19 -22.23 -14.15
CA PRO A 648 -45.00 -21.10 -14.63
C PRO A 648 -44.86 -19.84 -13.76
N ARG A 649 -44.92 -20.01 -12.43
CA ARG A 649 -44.74 -18.90 -11.49
C ARG A 649 -43.34 -18.29 -11.59
N ARG A 650 -42.30 -19.14 -11.63
CA ARG A 650 -40.91 -18.69 -11.77
C ARG A 650 -40.66 -17.99 -13.10
N HIS A 651 -41.34 -18.42 -14.16
CA HIS A 651 -41.28 -17.78 -15.48
C HIS A 651 -41.80 -16.34 -15.45
N GLU A 652 -42.97 -16.10 -14.82
CA GLU A 652 -43.53 -14.75 -14.69
C GLU A 652 -42.62 -13.83 -13.88
N GLN A 653 -42.06 -14.33 -12.76
CA GLN A 653 -41.11 -13.57 -11.95
C GLN A 653 -39.85 -13.19 -12.73
N LEU A 654 -39.34 -14.09 -13.57
CA LEU A 654 -38.19 -13.80 -14.43
C LEU A 654 -38.53 -12.76 -15.52
N GLU A 655 -39.69 -12.86 -16.16
CA GLU A 655 -40.13 -11.85 -17.15
C GLU A 655 -40.19 -10.42 -16.58
N LEU A 656 -40.62 -10.28 -15.32
CA LEU A 656 -40.56 -9.01 -14.59
C LEU A 656 -39.12 -8.54 -14.39
N ALA A 657 -38.22 -9.41 -13.95
CA ALA A 657 -36.81 -9.06 -13.78
C ALA A 657 -36.12 -8.68 -15.11
N ILE A 658 -36.46 -9.35 -16.23
CA ILE A 658 -35.96 -8.99 -17.57
C ILE A 658 -36.42 -7.59 -17.96
N ARG A 659 -37.67 -7.22 -17.65
CA ARG A 659 -38.18 -5.86 -17.90
C ARG A 659 -37.38 -4.82 -17.12
N ASP A 660 -36.98 -5.14 -15.89
CA ASP A 660 -36.21 -4.23 -15.06
C ASP A 660 -34.79 -4.04 -15.58
N VAL A 661 -34.08 -5.12 -15.92
CA VAL A 661 -32.76 -5.04 -16.57
C VAL A 661 -32.84 -4.25 -17.88
N ARG A 662 -33.87 -4.46 -18.71
CA ARG A 662 -34.03 -3.73 -19.97
C ARG A 662 -34.12 -2.20 -19.76
N LYS A 663 -34.72 -1.75 -18.67
CA LYS A 663 -34.83 -0.32 -18.34
C LYS A 663 -33.55 0.25 -17.73
N GLY A 664 -32.73 -0.59 -17.10
CA GLY A 664 -31.57 -0.18 -16.32
C GLY A 664 -30.21 -0.48 -16.93
N ALA A 665 -30.14 -1.25 -18.02
CA ALA A 665 -28.89 -1.73 -18.60
C ALA A 665 -28.05 -0.58 -19.19
N ARG A 666 -26.85 -0.37 -18.64
CA ARG A 666 -25.94 0.72 -19.04
C ARG A 666 -24.56 0.19 -19.41
N THR A 667 -24.04 -0.72 -18.60
CA THR A 667 -22.67 -1.25 -18.77
C THR A 667 -22.61 -2.32 -19.86
N ALA A 668 -21.40 -2.71 -20.27
CA ALA A 668 -21.21 -3.88 -21.14
C ALA A 668 -21.76 -5.16 -20.48
N THR A 669 -21.54 -5.34 -19.18
CA THR A 669 -22.04 -6.46 -18.40
C THR A 669 -23.56 -6.53 -18.39
N ASP A 670 -24.26 -5.41 -18.17
CA ASP A 670 -25.72 -5.39 -18.16
C ASP A 670 -26.29 -5.70 -19.55
N ARG A 671 -25.72 -5.09 -20.60
CA ARG A 671 -26.16 -5.31 -21.99
C ARG A 671 -25.92 -6.75 -22.43
N GLY A 672 -24.76 -7.32 -22.11
CA GLY A 672 -24.45 -8.72 -22.36
C GLY A 672 -25.39 -9.67 -21.62
N THR A 673 -25.67 -9.39 -20.35
CA THR A 673 -26.61 -10.21 -19.56
C THR A 673 -28.04 -10.08 -20.08
N LEU A 674 -28.47 -8.88 -20.49
CA LEU A 674 -29.77 -8.67 -21.11
C LEU A 674 -29.91 -9.47 -22.41
N LEU A 675 -28.86 -9.55 -23.23
CA LEU A 675 -28.86 -10.41 -24.44
C LEU A 675 -29.02 -11.89 -24.08
N VAL A 676 -28.39 -12.37 -23.01
CA VAL A 676 -28.58 -13.74 -22.52
C VAL A 676 -30.03 -13.98 -22.08
N LEU A 677 -30.60 -13.05 -21.31
CA LEU A 677 -31.98 -13.10 -20.84
C LEU A 677 -33.01 -13.03 -21.98
N GLU A 678 -32.75 -12.18 -23.00
CA GLU A 678 -33.58 -12.12 -24.21
C GLU A 678 -33.43 -13.38 -25.06
N GLY A 679 -32.24 -14.00 -25.09
CA GLY A 679 -32.01 -15.30 -25.69
C GLY A 679 -32.88 -16.38 -25.04
N TRP A 680 -32.93 -16.41 -23.70
CA TRP A 680 -33.81 -17.31 -22.95
C TRP A 680 -35.27 -17.05 -23.33
N ARG A 681 -35.68 -15.78 -23.40
CA ARG A 681 -37.04 -15.39 -23.76
C ARG A 681 -37.45 -15.82 -25.18
N SER A 682 -36.57 -15.64 -26.16
CA SER A 682 -36.79 -16.07 -27.55
C SER A 682 -36.93 -17.58 -27.63
N TRP A 683 -36.08 -18.33 -26.93
CA TRP A 683 -36.18 -19.79 -26.84
C TRP A 683 -37.52 -20.23 -26.24
N ARG A 684 -37.98 -19.58 -25.16
CA ARG A 684 -39.27 -19.90 -24.53
C ARG A 684 -40.49 -19.59 -25.41
N ARG A 685 -40.33 -18.72 -26.41
CA ARG A 685 -41.35 -18.43 -27.43
C ARG A 685 -41.26 -19.36 -28.65
N GLY A 686 -40.31 -20.29 -28.66
CA GLY A 686 -40.09 -21.25 -29.75
C GLY A 686 -39.14 -20.75 -30.85
N ASP A 687 -38.59 -19.54 -30.74
CA ASP A 687 -37.67 -18.98 -31.73
C ASP A 687 -36.20 -19.29 -31.36
N VAL A 688 -35.80 -20.53 -31.65
CA VAL A 688 -34.46 -21.04 -31.34
C VAL A 688 -33.37 -20.30 -32.13
N ALA A 689 -33.61 -20.01 -33.41
CA ALA A 689 -32.63 -19.33 -34.27
C ALA A 689 -32.30 -17.93 -33.72
N LYS A 690 -33.33 -17.17 -33.34
CA LYS A 690 -33.13 -15.87 -32.71
C LYS A 690 -32.45 -15.97 -31.35
N ALA A 691 -32.80 -16.98 -30.54
CA ALA A 691 -32.14 -17.22 -29.26
C ALA A 691 -30.62 -17.42 -29.43
N ILE A 692 -30.20 -18.30 -30.35
CA ILE A 692 -28.78 -18.54 -30.63
C ILE A 692 -28.09 -17.28 -31.17
N ALA A 693 -28.72 -16.52 -32.06
CA ALA A 693 -28.16 -15.27 -32.57
C ALA A 693 -27.92 -14.23 -31.47
N GLN A 694 -28.87 -14.10 -30.53
CA GLN A 694 -28.74 -13.21 -29.36
C GLN A 694 -27.60 -13.65 -28.43
N LEU A 695 -27.44 -14.96 -28.22
CA LEU A 695 -26.34 -15.51 -27.40
C LEU A 695 -24.98 -15.40 -28.08
N SER A 696 -24.91 -15.45 -29.41
CA SER A 696 -23.68 -15.14 -30.16
C SER A 696 -23.30 -13.68 -30.00
N THR A 697 -24.28 -12.78 -30.17
CA THR A 697 -24.08 -11.34 -29.95
C THR A 697 -23.59 -11.04 -28.53
N ALA A 698 -24.11 -11.77 -27.54
CA ALA A 698 -23.67 -11.65 -26.16
C ALA A 698 -22.21 -12.08 -25.98
N ASP A 699 -21.78 -13.18 -26.60
CA ASP A 699 -20.39 -13.67 -26.54
C ASP A 699 -19.42 -12.71 -27.24
N ASP A 700 -19.79 -12.15 -28.40
CA ASP A 700 -18.98 -11.17 -29.13
C ASP A 700 -18.74 -9.91 -28.30
N LEU A 701 -19.80 -9.36 -27.70
CA LEU A 701 -19.70 -8.22 -26.79
C LEU A 701 -18.83 -8.55 -25.58
N ALA A 702 -19.02 -9.74 -25.01
CA ALA A 702 -18.29 -10.18 -23.84
C ALA A 702 -16.80 -10.43 -24.13
N ARG A 703 -16.41 -10.84 -25.34
CA ARG A 703 -15.00 -10.91 -25.75
C ARG A 703 -14.41 -9.53 -25.96
N ALA A 704 -15.12 -8.65 -26.66
CA ALA A 704 -14.66 -7.30 -26.94
C ALA A 704 -14.42 -6.46 -25.67
N GLN A 705 -15.19 -6.70 -24.61
CA GLN A 705 -15.13 -5.96 -23.34
C GLN A 705 -14.57 -6.78 -22.17
N VAL A 706 -14.08 -8.00 -22.44
CA VAL A 706 -13.56 -8.96 -21.44
C VAL A 706 -14.51 -9.10 -20.25
N VAL A 707 -15.67 -9.72 -20.50
CA VAL A 707 -16.77 -9.96 -19.56
C VAL A 707 -17.04 -11.47 -19.46
N PRO A 708 -16.15 -12.26 -18.83
CA PRO A 708 -16.30 -13.71 -18.77
C PRO A 708 -17.61 -14.17 -18.11
N SER A 709 -18.18 -13.41 -17.17
CA SER A 709 -19.47 -13.73 -16.55
C SER A 709 -20.60 -13.91 -17.59
N VAL A 710 -20.68 -13.02 -18.59
CA VAL A 710 -21.68 -13.11 -19.67
C VAL A 710 -21.44 -14.33 -20.56
N ARG A 711 -20.17 -14.63 -20.90
CA ARG A 711 -19.81 -15.80 -21.73
C ARG A 711 -20.24 -17.10 -21.06
N PHE A 712 -20.05 -17.20 -19.75
CA PHE A 712 -20.48 -18.34 -18.96
C PHE A 712 -21.99 -18.54 -19.03
N HIS A 713 -22.77 -17.49 -18.76
CA HIS A 713 -24.23 -17.58 -18.81
C HIS A 713 -24.74 -17.88 -20.23
N ALA A 714 -24.11 -17.34 -21.27
CA ALA A 714 -24.44 -17.62 -22.66
C ALA A 714 -24.18 -19.09 -23.02
N ALA A 715 -23.00 -19.62 -22.68
CA ALA A 715 -22.64 -21.03 -22.92
C ALA A 715 -23.56 -21.99 -22.15
N ARG A 716 -23.82 -21.71 -20.87
CA ARG A 716 -24.77 -22.48 -20.06
C ARG A 716 -26.15 -22.51 -20.72
N LEU A 717 -26.69 -21.37 -21.14
CA LEU A 717 -28.01 -21.33 -21.78
C LEU A 717 -28.02 -22.01 -23.16
N ARG A 718 -26.96 -21.90 -23.97
CA ARG A 718 -26.85 -22.65 -25.23
C ARG A 718 -26.86 -24.15 -24.98
N ALA A 719 -26.19 -24.64 -23.93
CA ALA A 719 -26.26 -26.04 -23.54
C ALA A 719 -27.71 -26.48 -23.26
N HIS A 720 -28.50 -25.68 -22.52
CA HIS A 720 -29.92 -25.95 -22.27
C HIS A 720 -30.75 -25.97 -23.56
N ILE A 721 -30.54 -25.01 -24.46
CA ILE A 721 -31.25 -24.92 -25.73
C ILE A 721 -30.92 -26.12 -26.62
N HIS A 722 -29.64 -26.45 -26.79
CA HIS A 722 -29.21 -27.57 -27.64
C HIS A 722 -29.68 -28.91 -27.11
N ALA A 723 -29.69 -29.10 -25.79
CA ALA A 723 -30.29 -30.28 -25.19
C ALA A 723 -31.79 -30.35 -25.51
N ALA A 724 -32.54 -29.27 -25.30
CA ALA A 724 -33.98 -29.24 -25.52
C ALA A 724 -34.41 -29.52 -26.97
N ILE A 725 -33.59 -29.16 -27.96
CA ILE A 725 -33.85 -29.45 -29.38
C ILE A 725 -33.29 -30.80 -29.85
N GLY A 726 -32.74 -31.62 -28.94
CA GLY A 726 -32.25 -32.96 -29.26
C GLY A 726 -30.86 -33.01 -29.91
N ASN A 727 -30.00 -32.01 -29.65
CA ASN A 727 -28.60 -32.00 -30.06
C ASN A 727 -27.66 -32.17 -28.85
N PRO A 728 -27.51 -33.39 -28.31
CA PRO A 728 -26.82 -33.63 -27.05
C PRO A 728 -25.28 -33.48 -27.15
N GLU A 729 -24.69 -33.63 -28.34
CA GLU A 729 -23.23 -33.45 -28.54
C GLU A 729 -22.86 -31.97 -28.41
N THR A 730 -23.53 -31.09 -29.15
CA THR A 730 -23.31 -29.64 -29.05
C THR A 730 -23.69 -29.11 -27.67
N ALA A 731 -24.72 -29.66 -27.04
CA ALA A 731 -25.07 -29.31 -25.66
C ALA A 731 -23.92 -29.61 -24.68
N ALA A 732 -23.25 -30.76 -24.85
CA ALA A 732 -22.12 -31.16 -24.04
C ALA A 732 -20.87 -30.30 -24.29
N ASP A 733 -20.64 -29.87 -25.54
CA ASP A 733 -19.56 -28.94 -25.90
C ASP A 733 -19.75 -27.57 -25.25
N GLU A 734 -20.96 -27.02 -25.31
CA GLU A 734 -21.29 -25.74 -24.66
C GLU A 734 -21.20 -25.82 -23.13
N ALA A 735 -21.64 -26.94 -22.54
CA ALA A 735 -21.47 -27.17 -21.10
C ALA A 735 -19.99 -27.25 -20.70
N ARG A 736 -19.13 -27.83 -21.55
CA ARG A 736 -17.68 -27.90 -21.35
C ARG A 736 -17.05 -26.51 -21.37
N ILE A 737 -17.42 -25.67 -22.34
CA ILE A 737 -16.96 -24.27 -22.40
C ILE A 737 -17.30 -23.53 -21.10
N ALA A 738 -18.51 -23.74 -20.55
CA ALA A 738 -18.90 -23.13 -19.29
C ALA A 738 -18.09 -23.64 -18.09
N VAL A 739 -17.78 -24.94 -18.04
CA VAL A 739 -16.93 -25.54 -16.99
C VAL A 739 -15.50 -25.03 -17.08
N ASP A 740 -14.90 -25.07 -18.26
CA ASP A 740 -13.52 -24.64 -18.48
C ASP A 740 -13.35 -23.17 -18.08
N LEU A 741 -14.32 -22.31 -18.44
CA LEU A 741 -14.31 -20.91 -18.06
C LEU A 741 -14.47 -20.72 -16.54
N ALA A 742 -15.33 -21.48 -15.88
CA ALA A 742 -15.49 -21.42 -14.43
C ALA A 742 -14.21 -21.87 -13.69
N GLN A 743 -13.52 -22.89 -14.21
CA GLN A 743 -12.25 -23.36 -13.65
C GLN A 743 -11.11 -22.36 -13.86
N GLU A 744 -10.94 -21.84 -15.08
CA GLU A 744 -9.93 -20.83 -15.42
C GLU A 744 -10.07 -19.60 -14.51
N ARG A 745 -11.31 -19.20 -14.22
CA ARG A 745 -11.62 -18.01 -13.41
C ARG A 745 -11.72 -18.28 -11.91
N GLY A 746 -11.62 -19.54 -11.48
CA GLY A 746 -11.67 -19.93 -10.07
C GLY A 746 -13.04 -19.79 -9.42
N TRP A 747 -14.14 -19.91 -10.17
CA TRP A 747 -15.51 -19.83 -9.64
C TRP A 747 -15.93 -21.17 -9.04
N VAL A 748 -15.72 -21.31 -7.73
CA VAL A 748 -15.81 -22.60 -7.02
C VAL A 748 -17.19 -23.24 -7.18
N PHE A 749 -18.26 -22.45 -7.11
CA PHE A 749 -19.62 -22.98 -7.14
C PHE A 749 -20.22 -23.15 -8.54
N ARG A 750 -19.76 -22.37 -9.53
CA ARG A 750 -20.34 -22.40 -10.88
C ARG A 750 -20.07 -23.70 -11.62
N VAL A 751 -18.98 -24.39 -11.31
CA VAL A 751 -18.73 -25.77 -11.79
C VAL A 751 -19.81 -26.73 -11.27
N ARG A 752 -20.23 -26.56 -10.01
CA ARG A 752 -21.31 -27.36 -9.41
C ARG A 752 -22.65 -27.09 -10.09
N TRP A 753 -22.94 -25.85 -10.47
CA TRP A 753 -24.17 -25.54 -11.21
C TRP A 753 -24.30 -26.33 -12.51
N ILE A 754 -23.24 -26.36 -13.33
CA ILE A 754 -23.26 -27.12 -14.59
C ILE A 754 -23.40 -28.62 -14.33
N ARG A 755 -22.77 -29.14 -13.27
CA ARG A 755 -22.97 -30.53 -12.86
C ARG A 755 -24.43 -30.81 -12.46
N ASP A 756 -25.03 -29.92 -11.68
CA ASP A 756 -26.41 -30.07 -11.20
C ASP A 756 -27.40 -30.00 -12.37
N ASP A 757 -27.15 -29.14 -13.36
CA ASP A 757 -27.90 -29.13 -14.63
C ASP A 757 -27.80 -30.48 -15.38
N MET A 758 -26.65 -31.16 -15.27
CA MET A 758 -26.31 -32.41 -15.98
C MET A 758 -26.70 -33.69 -15.23
N ARG A 759 -27.39 -33.62 -14.08
CA ARG A 759 -27.79 -34.84 -13.36
C ARG A 759 -28.79 -35.67 -14.17
N PRO A 760 -28.79 -37.01 -14.06
CA PRO A 760 -29.64 -37.89 -14.89
C PRO A 760 -31.15 -37.60 -14.79
N ASP A 761 -31.59 -37.08 -13.65
CA ASP A 761 -32.96 -36.65 -13.33
C ASP A 761 -33.26 -35.21 -13.77
N ALA A 762 -32.24 -34.38 -13.99
CA ALA A 762 -32.38 -33.02 -14.49
C ALA A 762 -32.70 -32.99 -15.99
N PRO A 763 -33.37 -31.94 -16.50
CA PRO A 763 -33.78 -31.85 -17.91
C PRO A 763 -32.62 -32.01 -18.91
N LEU A 764 -31.46 -31.41 -18.61
CA LEU A 764 -30.27 -31.46 -19.48
C LEU A 764 -29.60 -32.84 -19.41
N GLY A 765 -29.45 -33.41 -18.20
CA GLY A 765 -28.86 -34.73 -18.02
C GLY A 765 -29.72 -35.90 -18.51
N ARG A 766 -31.06 -35.80 -18.53
CA ARG A 766 -31.93 -36.80 -19.18
C ARG A 766 -31.62 -36.97 -20.66
N ILE A 767 -31.30 -35.87 -21.34
CA ILE A 767 -31.03 -35.87 -22.78
C ILE A 767 -29.59 -36.32 -23.04
N VAL A 768 -28.62 -35.84 -22.26
CA VAL A 768 -27.21 -36.23 -22.41
C VAL A 768 -26.95 -37.69 -21.99
N SER A 769 -27.66 -38.23 -20.99
CA SER A 769 -27.49 -39.62 -20.55
C SER A 769 -27.85 -40.66 -21.62
N THR A 770 -28.64 -40.28 -22.64
CA THR A 770 -28.91 -41.14 -23.81
C THR A 770 -27.67 -41.44 -24.66
N LEU A 771 -26.65 -40.55 -24.65
CA LEU A 771 -25.35 -40.77 -25.31
C LEU A 771 -24.44 -41.73 -24.54
N GLY A 772 -24.59 -41.85 -23.21
CA GLY A 772 -23.73 -42.65 -22.34
C GLY A 772 -23.70 -44.16 -22.63
N ARG A 773 -24.58 -44.65 -23.51
CA ARG A 773 -24.57 -46.04 -24.03
C ARG A 773 -23.60 -46.24 -25.21
N ARG A 774 -22.96 -45.20 -25.76
CA ARG A 774 -22.06 -45.28 -26.94
C ARG A 774 -20.60 -44.88 -26.65
N GLY A 775 -19.98 -45.46 -25.61
CA GLY A 775 -18.52 -45.62 -25.53
C GLY A 775 -17.63 -44.38 -25.29
N GLN A 776 -18.17 -43.24 -24.84
CA GLN A 776 -17.37 -42.05 -24.50
C GLN A 776 -17.03 -41.96 -22.99
N PRO A 777 -15.97 -41.21 -22.58
CA PRO A 777 -15.54 -41.09 -21.19
C PRO A 777 -16.69 -40.65 -20.29
N SER A 778 -16.83 -41.27 -19.10
CA SER A 778 -17.95 -40.93 -18.23
C SER A 778 -17.82 -39.48 -17.75
N TRP A 779 -18.74 -38.63 -18.20
CA TRP A 779 -18.87 -37.23 -17.78
C TRP A 779 -18.88 -37.07 -16.26
N SER A 780 -19.42 -38.07 -15.56
CA SER A 780 -19.37 -38.19 -14.10
C SER A 780 -17.94 -38.21 -13.54
N ARG A 781 -16.96 -38.85 -14.21
CA ARG A 781 -15.56 -38.85 -13.77
C ARG A 781 -14.86 -37.51 -14.02
N MET A 782 -15.11 -36.86 -15.15
CA MET A 782 -14.51 -35.56 -15.48
C MET A 782 -15.01 -34.47 -14.53
N LEU A 783 -16.33 -34.39 -14.33
CA LEU A 783 -16.94 -33.45 -13.39
C LEU A 783 -16.51 -33.74 -11.96
N SER A 784 -16.46 -35.02 -11.53
CA SER A 784 -15.98 -35.39 -10.18
C SER A 784 -14.52 -35.00 -9.94
N ARG A 785 -13.63 -35.18 -10.93
CA ARG A 785 -12.24 -34.69 -10.85
C ARG A 785 -12.16 -33.17 -10.82
N ALA A 786 -12.97 -32.47 -11.61
CA ALA A 786 -13.03 -31.02 -11.65
C ALA A 786 -13.46 -30.41 -10.30
N ALA A 787 -14.49 -30.94 -9.63
CA ALA A 787 -14.85 -30.44 -8.30
C ALA A 787 -13.95 -30.96 -7.18
N ALA A 788 -13.31 -32.12 -7.32
CA ALA A 788 -12.29 -32.55 -6.37
C ALA A 788 -11.06 -31.63 -6.45
N ALA A 789 -10.66 -31.19 -7.64
CA ALA A 789 -9.59 -30.20 -7.82
C ALA A 789 -9.99 -28.81 -7.30
N ALA A 790 -11.23 -28.36 -7.55
CA ALA A 790 -11.74 -27.09 -7.03
C ALA A 790 -11.95 -27.09 -5.50
N ALA A 791 -12.33 -28.23 -4.90
CA ALA A 791 -12.53 -28.37 -3.46
C ALA A 791 -11.22 -28.60 -2.68
N LYS A 792 -10.14 -29.03 -3.34
CA LYS A 792 -8.83 -29.27 -2.71
C LYS A 792 -7.84 -28.12 -2.87
N GLY A 793 -8.14 -27.08 -3.66
CA GLY A 793 -7.14 -26.07 -4.02
C GLY A 793 -5.93 -26.64 -4.80
N GLU A 794 -5.96 -27.92 -5.19
CA GLU A 794 -4.89 -28.60 -5.93
C GLU A 794 -5.01 -28.29 -7.42
N GLY A 795 -4.60 -27.08 -7.77
CA GLY A 795 -4.19 -26.67 -9.10
C GLY A 795 -2.68 -26.44 -9.14
N SER A 796 -1.87 -27.38 -8.64
CA SER A 796 -0.43 -27.42 -8.93
C SER A 796 -0.13 -28.53 -9.94
N GLY A 797 -0.24 -28.17 -11.21
CA GLY A 797 0.62 -28.76 -12.23
C GLY A 797 1.93 -27.98 -12.22
N SER A 798 2.96 -28.57 -11.63
CA SER A 798 4.36 -28.23 -11.91
C SER A 798 4.60 -28.37 -13.42
N GLY A 799 4.51 -27.23 -14.09
CA GLY A 799 4.70 -27.07 -15.53
C GLY A 799 4.74 -25.58 -15.77
N SER A 800 5.95 -25.03 -15.77
CA SER A 800 6.24 -23.66 -16.17
C SER A 800 5.57 -23.36 -17.52
N GLY A 801 4.50 -22.57 -17.51
CA GLY A 801 3.75 -22.30 -18.72
C GLY A 801 2.38 -21.69 -18.46
N SER A 802 2.34 -20.55 -17.76
CA SER A 802 1.19 -19.64 -17.83
C SER A 802 0.98 -19.27 -19.32
N PRO A 803 -0.23 -19.39 -19.90
CA PRO A 803 -0.48 -18.82 -21.21
C PRO A 803 -0.48 -17.29 -21.06
N ARG A 804 0.69 -16.70 -21.31
CA ARG A 804 0.84 -15.29 -21.63
C ARG A 804 0.07 -15.02 -22.92
N PHE A 805 -1.07 -14.34 -22.85
CA PHE A 805 -1.51 -13.53 -23.98
C PHE A 805 -0.79 -12.19 -23.88
N SER A 806 0.14 -12.01 -24.81
CA SER A 806 0.82 -10.76 -25.14
C SER A 806 -0.13 -9.80 -25.84
N VAL A 807 -0.33 -8.62 -25.27
CA VAL A 807 -0.26 -7.35 -26.02
C VAL A 807 0.49 -6.39 -25.10
N GLY A 808 1.59 -5.82 -25.60
CA GLY A 808 2.68 -5.32 -24.78
C GLY A 808 2.46 -3.96 -24.15
N SER A 809 2.88 -3.84 -22.89
CA SER A 809 3.85 -2.84 -22.43
C SER A 809 4.29 -3.19 -20.99
N SER A 810 5.58 -3.49 -20.84
CA SER A 810 6.41 -3.39 -19.63
C SER A 810 5.77 -3.64 -18.25
N SER A 811 5.81 -4.89 -17.79
CA SER A 811 5.63 -5.27 -16.38
C SER A 811 6.92 -5.05 -15.58
N VAL A 812 6.92 -4.07 -14.66
CA VAL A 812 7.78 -4.05 -13.47
C VAL A 812 6.88 -4.43 -12.30
N HIS A 813 6.84 -5.72 -11.92
CA HIS A 813 6.31 -6.18 -10.64
C HIS A 813 7.15 -7.40 -10.23
N GLY A 814 8.30 -7.12 -9.63
CA GLY A 814 9.04 -8.09 -8.84
C GLY A 814 8.64 -7.89 -7.39
N THR A 815 8.21 -8.96 -6.72
CA THR A 815 8.27 -9.05 -5.27
C THR A 815 9.71 -8.76 -4.85
N LEU A 816 9.90 -7.65 -4.16
CA LEU A 816 11.21 -7.17 -3.74
C LEU A 816 11.77 -8.07 -2.64
N ASP A 817 12.64 -9.01 -3.05
CA ASP A 817 13.50 -9.79 -2.17
C ASP A 817 14.27 -8.84 -1.22
N ILE A 818 14.45 -9.17 0.07
CA ILE A 818 15.16 -8.31 1.04
C ILE A 818 16.57 -7.96 0.54
N ARG A 819 17.17 -8.85 -0.26
CA ARG A 819 18.44 -8.58 -0.98
C ARG A 819 18.26 -7.64 -2.17
N GLN A 820 17.15 -7.71 -2.91
CA GLN A 820 16.81 -6.76 -3.99
C GLN A 820 16.51 -5.35 -3.46
N LEU A 821 15.91 -5.23 -2.27
CA LEU A 821 15.78 -3.95 -1.55
C LEU A 821 17.16 -3.38 -1.17
N GLY A 822 18.06 -4.23 -0.69
CA GLY A 822 19.46 -3.86 -0.47
C GLY A 822 20.16 -3.37 -1.74
N HIS A 823 19.89 -3.98 -2.90
CA HIS A 823 20.45 -3.56 -4.19
C HIS A 823 19.88 -2.23 -4.69
N LEU A 824 18.57 -2.02 -4.58
CA LEU A 824 17.94 -0.75 -4.95
C LEU A 824 18.39 0.37 -4.03
N ASN A 825 18.54 0.08 -2.73
CA ASN A 825 19.05 1.05 -1.77
C ASN A 825 20.54 1.36 -2.03
N ALA A 826 21.37 0.37 -2.36
CA ALA A 826 22.77 0.59 -2.74
C ALA A 826 22.88 1.41 -4.03
N LEU A 827 22.06 1.13 -5.05
CA LEU A 827 22.00 1.91 -6.29
C LEU A 827 21.53 3.35 -6.04
N LEU A 828 20.55 3.54 -5.15
CA LEU A 828 20.05 4.85 -4.75
C LEU A 828 21.11 5.62 -3.96
N GLU A 829 21.76 4.99 -2.97
CA GLU A 829 22.84 5.59 -2.19
C GLU A 829 24.03 5.99 -3.07
N VAL A 830 24.43 5.14 -4.03
CA VAL A 830 25.48 5.48 -5.01
C VAL A 830 25.04 6.64 -5.91
N SER A 831 23.77 6.67 -6.35
CA SER A 831 23.24 7.76 -7.18
C SER A 831 23.14 9.08 -6.41
N LEU A 832 22.79 9.04 -5.13
CA LEU A 832 22.75 10.20 -4.24
C LEU A 832 24.15 10.70 -3.91
N ALA A 833 25.09 9.80 -3.63
CA ALA A 833 26.51 10.12 -3.44
C ALA A 833 27.10 10.75 -4.70
N ALA A 834 26.74 10.26 -5.88
CA ALA A 834 27.13 10.86 -7.16
C ALA A 834 26.59 12.28 -7.34
N ALA A 835 25.37 12.56 -6.88
CA ALA A 835 24.77 13.89 -6.99
C ALA A 835 25.34 14.90 -5.98
N SER A 836 25.91 14.43 -4.86
CA SER A 836 26.40 15.29 -3.77
C SER A 836 27.93 15.37 -3.67
N ALA A 837 28.68 14.52 -4.38
CA ALA A 837 30.13 14.52 -4.33
C ALA A 837 30.73 15.80 -4.91
N SER A 838 31.60 16.45 -4.12
CA SER A 838 32.34 17.67 -4.50
C SER A 838 33.62 17.40 -5.26
N SER A 839 34.11 16.16 -5.26
CA SER A 839 35.32 15.73 -5.96
C SER A 839 35.26 14.24 -6.30
N LEU A 840 36.11 13.79 -7.22
CA LEU A 840 36.26 12.35 -7.53
C LEU A 840 36.70 11.52 -6.31
N GLN A 841 37.43 12.13 -5.38
CA GLN A 841 37.90 11.46 -4.17
C GLN A 841 36.75 11.23 -3.18
N ASP A 842 35.91 12.26 -2.95
CA ASP A 842 34.73 12.17 -2.08
C ASP A 842 33.72 11.13 -2.59
N LEU A 843 33.54 11.07 -3.92
CA LEU A 843 32.72 10.07 -4.58
C LEU A 843 33.26 8.65 -4.31
N GLY A 844 34.57 8.47 -4.49
CA GLY A 844 35.24 7.19 -4.24
C GLY A 844 35.10 6.72 -2.80
N GLU A 845 35.31 7.60 -1.82
CA GLU A 845 35.23 7.27 -0.40
C GLU A 845 33.82 6.85 0.03
N THR A 846 32.80 7.55 -0.47
CA THR A 846 31.40 7.27 -0.15
C THR A 846 30.96 5.95 -0.78
N VAL A 847 31.26 5.77 -2.07
CA VAL A 847 30.87 4.57 -2.82
C VAL A 847 31.57 3.33 -2.29
N LEU A 848 32.87 3.39 -1.98
CA LEU A 848 33.57 2.25 -1.39
C LEU A 848 33.02 1.87 0.00
N GLY A 849 32.54 2.84 0.79
CA GLY A 849 31.86 2.57 2.05
C GLY A 849 30.51 1.85 1.88
N VAL A 850 29.73 2.24 0.87
CA VAL A 850 28.49 1.54 0.51
C VAL A 850 28.79 0.13 0.01
N LEU A 851 29.72 -0.02 -0.93
CA LEU A 851 30.10 -1.32 -1.51
C LEU A 851 30.67 -2.28 -0.46
N SER A 852 31.48 -1.79 0.49
CA SER A 852 32.02 -2.62 1.56
C SER A 852 30.93 -3.18 2.47
N ARG A 853 29.92 -2.37 2.82
CA ARG A 853 28.75 -2.84 3.60
C ARG A 853 27.87 -3.82 2.83
N VAL A 854 27.61 -3.53 1.55
CA VAL A 854 26.70 -4.33 0.71
C VAL A 854 27.29 -5.70 0.38
N PHE A 855 28.57 -5.76 0.06
CA PHE A 855 29.25 -7.00 -0.35
C PHE A 855 30.06 -7.65 0.79
N ASN A 856 30.06 -7.06 1.99
CA ASN A 856 30.90 -7.49 3.12
C ASN A 856 32.39 -7.59 2.74
N ALA A 857 32.86 -6.59 1.98
CA ALA A 857 34.26 -6.50 1.56
C ALA A 857 35.12 -5.91 2.68
N GLU A 858 36.30 -6.48 2.88
CA GLU A 858 37.27 -6.01 3.86
C GLU A 858 37.99 -4.76 3.35
N ARG A 859 38.31 -4.76 2.05
CA ARG A 859 38.93 -3.62 1.38
C ARG A 859 38.32 -3.42 0.01
N GLY A 860 38.22 -2.16 -0.40
CA GLY A 860 37.76 -1.76 -1.70
C GLY A 860 38.71 -0.75 -2.34
N PHE A 861 38.85 -0.82 -3.65
CA PHE A 861 39.67 0.07 -4.46
C PHE A 861 38.90 0.53 -5.69
N LEU A 862 38.96 1.82 -5.97
CA LEU A 862 38.43 2.44 -7.17
C LEU A 862 39.60 2.94 -8.03
N LEU A 863 39.72 2.37 -9.22
CA LEU A 863 40.79 2.68 -10.17
C LEU A 863 40.20 3.30 -11.43
N LEU A 864 40.76 4.41 -11.90
CA LEU A 864 40.31 5.07 -13.13
C LEU A 864 41.39 5.03 -14.20
N CYS A 865 40.97 5.00 -15.47
CA CYS A 865 41.88 5.07 -16.60
C CYS A 865 42.43 6.49 -16.76
N GLY A 866 43.75 6.63 -16.73
CA GLY A 866 44.48 7.85 -17.03
C GLY A 866 44.56 8.16 -18.54
N PRO A 867 45.17 9.29 -18.91
CA PRO A 867 45.32 9.72 -20.31
C PRO A 867 46.15 8.75 -21.17
N THR A 868 46.99 7.94 -20.53
CA THR A 868 47.88 6.95 -21.14
C THR A 868 47.34 5.52 -21.07
N ASP A 869 46.04 5.35 -20.78
CA ASP A 869 45.35 4.06 -20.58
C ASP A 869 45.87 3.23 -19.38
N ASP A 870 46.59 3.89 -18.47
CA ASP A 870 47.07 3.33 -17.20
C ASP A 870 46.00 3.47 -16.10
N LEU A 871 45.79 2.43 -15.30
CA LEU A 871 44.86 2.50 -14.16
C LEU A 871 45.52 3.17 -12.95
N GLN A 872 44.93 4.28 -12.51
CA GLN A 872 45.36 5.03 -11.33
C GLN A 872 44.35 4.83 -10.20
N THR A 873 44.84 4.51 -9.00
CA THR A 873 44.00 4.38 -7.80
C THR A 873 43.57 5.76 -7.33
N ILE A 874 42.27 6.03 -7.41
CA ILE A 874 41.68 7.30 -6.97
C ILE A 874 41.25 7.22 -5.50
N SER A 875 40.76 6.05 -5.08
CA SER A 875 40.38 5.81 -3.69
C SER A 875 40.61 4.35 -3.32
N GLY A 876 41.13 4.10 -2.13
CA GLY A 876 41.22 2.77 -1.54
C GLY A 876 40.83 2.83 -0.08
N ARG A 877 40.04 1.88 0.41
CA ARG A 877 39.50 1.92 1.77
C ARG A 877 39.37 0.55 2.38
N ALA A 878 39.68 0.42 3.66
CA ALA A 878 39.36 -0.77 4.47
C ALA A 878 38.04 -0.58 5.25
N THR A 879 37.43 -1.67 5.71
CA THR A 879 36.17 -1.66 6.48
C THR A 879 36.28 -0.85 7.77
N ASP A 880 37.47 -0.78 8.38
CA ASP A 880 37.75 0.05 9.57
C ASP A 880 37.86 1.56 9.27
N GLY A 881 37.67 1.95 8.02
CA GLY A 881 37.74 3.34 7.56
C GLY A 881 39.14 3.81 7.19
N THR A 882 40.17 2.96 7.27
CA THR A 882 41.55 3.31 6.90
C THR A 882 41.67 3.62 5.41
N ASP A 883 42.28 4.76 5.07
CA ASP A 883 42.62 5.14 3.70
C ASP A 883 43.82 4.33 3.17
N LEU A 884 43.59 3.59 2.08
CA LEU A 884 44.54 2.71 1.41
C LEU A 884 45.05 3.30 0.07
N THR A 885 44.62 4.51 -0.30
CA THR A 885 44.87 5.11 -1.63
C THR A 885 46.34 5.16 -2.01
N ARG A 886 47.25 5.42 -1.05
CA ARG A 886 48.71 5.51 -1.29
C ARG A 886 49.50 4.22 -1.09
N ARG A 887 48.92 3.20 -0.45
CA ARG A 887 49.66 2.00 -0.02
C ARG A 887 49.78 0.95 -1.12
N GLY A 888 48.82 0.89 -2.05
CA GLY A 888 48.69 -0.24 -2.97
C GLY A 888 48.45 -1.54 -2.20
N GLY A 889 47.76 -2.52 -2.80
CA GLY A 889 47.38 -3.71 -2.03
C GLY A 889 46.32 -4.60 -2.66
N TYR A 890 46.02 -4.39 -3.94
CA TYR A 890 45.07 -5.17 -4.71
C TYR A 890 45.81 -6.08 -5.70
N SER A 891 45.15 -7.16 -6.13
CA SER A 891 45.69 -8.03 -7.17
C SER A 891 45.69 -7.34 -8.54
N ARG A 892 46.89 -6.95 -9.00
CA ARG A 892 47.08 -6.30 -10.31
C ARG A 892 46.64 -7.20 -11.47
N THR A 893 46.88 -8.51 -11.36
CA THR A 893 46.48 -9.48 -12.38
C THR A 893 44.97 -9.53 -12.55
N VAL A 894 44.20 -9.52 -11.46
CA VAL A 894 42.74 -9.53 -11.50
C VAL A 894 42.20 -8.23 -12.08
N VAL A 895 42.74 -7.09 -11.66
CA VAL A 895 42.35 -5.77 -12.18
C VAL A 895 42.67 -5.68 -13.68
N GLU A 896 43.85 -6.11 -14.11
CA GLU A 896 44.25 -6.09 -15.52
C GLU A 896 43.43 -7.04 -16.38
N GLN A 897 43.08 -8.21 -15.85
CA GLN A 897 42.22 -9.14 -16.56
C GLN A 897 40.82 -8.57 -16.76
N VAL A 898 40.22 -7.95 -15.73
CA VAL A 898 38.93 -7.26 -15.85
C VAL A 898 39.02 -6.07 -16.83
N ARG A 899 40.15 -5.35 -16.84
CA ARG A 899 40.43 -4.27 -17.80
C ARG A 899 40.42 -4.79 -19.25
N LEU A 900 41.07 -5.94 -19.49
CA LEU A 900 41.21 -6.55 -20.81
C LEU A 900 39.93 -7.25 -21.29
N THR A 901 39.28 -8.04 -20.43
CA THR A 901 38.06 -8.79 -20.78
C THR A 901 36.83 -7.89 -20.83
N ARG A 902 36.84 -6.79 -20.06
CA ARG A 902 35.66 -5.94 -19.81
C ARG A 902 34.47 -6.72 -19.24
N ASP A 903 34.75 -7.82 -18.56
CA ASP A 903 33.79 -8.66 -17.86
C ASP A 903 34.12 -8.69 -16.36
N PRO A 904 33.11 -8.77 -15.47
CA PRO A 904 33.34 -8.88 -14.04
C PRO A 904 33.95 -10.24 -13.69
N LEU A 905 34.85 -10.24 -12.71
CA LEU A 905 35.62 -11.41 -12.29
C LEU A 905 35.48 -11.65 -10.79
N VAL A 906 35.33 -12.92 -10.42
CA VAL A 906 35.34 -13.41 -9.04
C VAL A 906 36.43 -14.46 -8.93
N VAL A 907 37.28 -14.34 -7.91
CA VAL A 907 38.34 -15.31 -7.61
C VAL A 907 38.17 -15.78 -6.17
N THR A 908 38.07 -17.10 -5.99
CA THR A 908 37.86 -17.74 -4.69
C THR A 908 39.00 -18.69 -4.37
N GLY A 909 39.76 -18.40 -3.31
CA GLY A 909 40.87 -19.24 -2.87
C GLY A 909 42.16 -19.13 -3.70
N THR A 910 43.21 -19.80 -3.23
CA THR A 910 44.56 -19.76 -3.82
C THR A 910 44.70 -20.62 -5.07
N GLU A 911 43.88 -21.67 -5.27
CA GLU A 911 43.95 -22.55 -6.45
C GLU A 911 43.48 -21.83 -7.73
N ASP A 912 42.36 -21.09 -7.70
CA ASP A 912 41.89 -20.27 -8.83
C ASP A 912 42.84 -19.09 -9.12
N GLY A 913 43.45 -18.51 -8.09
CA GLY A 913 44.46 -17.44 -8.22
C GLY A 913 45.77 -17.91 -8.87
N VAL A 914 46.16 -19.16 -8.65
CA VAL A 914 47.32 -19.81 -9.29
C VAL A 914 47.05 -20.12 -10.77
N VAL A 915 45.82 -20.54 -11.11
CA VAL A 915 45.37 -20.75 -12.51
C VAL A 915 45.36 -19.43 -13.31
N LEU A 916 45.11 -18.29 -12.65
CA LEU A 916 45.13 -16.95 -13.24
C LEU A 916 46.53 -16.31 -13.27
N GLY A 917 47.60 -17.00 -12.86
CA GLY A 917 48.98 -16.51 -12.92
C GLY A 917 49.31 -15.36 -11.97
N SER A 918 48.54 -15.21 -10.88
CA SER A 918 48.60 -14.02 -10.02
C SER A 918 49.57 -14.19 -8.83
N GLU A 919 50.86 -13.90 -9.04
CA GLU A 919 51.86 -13.89 -7.94
C GLU A 919 51.46 -12.97 -6.77
N SER A 920 50.70 -11.89 -7.04
CA SER A 920 50.24 -10.94 -6.02
C SER A 920 49.19 -11.50 -5.05
N VAL A 921 48.37 -12.47 -5.47
CA VAL A 921 47.33 -13.08 -4.61
C VAL A 921 47.97 -13.93 -3.51
N ILE A 922 49.13 -14.53 -3.79
CA ILE A 922 49.88 -15.40 -2.87
C ILE A 922 50.66 -14.57 -1.84
N THR A 923 51.21 -13.41 -2.24
CA THR A 923 51.96 -12.52 -1.32
C THR A 923 51.11 -11.70 -0.34
N GLN A 924 49.79 -11.59 -0.56
CA GLN A 924 48.89 -10.69 0.21
C GLN A 924 47.82 -11.42 1.03
N ASP A 925 47.88 -12.76 1.11
CA ASP A 925 46.94 -13.64 1.86
C ASP A 925 45.46 -13.38 1.53
N LEU A 926 45.17 -13.10 0.25
CA LEU A 926 43.85 -12.78 -0.26
C LEU A 926 43.01 -14.05 -0.45
N ARG A 927 41.83 -14.15 0.21
CA ARG A 927 40.99 -15.35 0.17
C ARG A 927 39.80 -15.26 -0.78
N SER A 928 39.28 -14.07 -1.03
CA SER A 928 38.20 -13.83 -1.98
C SER A 928 38.35 -12.47 -2.64
N ILE A 929 38.19 -12.39 -3.97
CA ILE A 929 38.30 -11.16 -4.76
C ILE A 929 37.10 -11.04 -5.68
N LEU A 930 36.54 -9.83 -5.78
CA LEU A 930 35.47 -9.46 -6.70
C LEU A 930 35.83 -8.15 -7.39
N ALA A 931 35.87 -8.13 -8.71
CA ALA A 931 36.19 -6.93 -9.48
C ALA A 931 35.25 -6.78 -10.68
N ALA A 932 34.88 -5.54 -11.00
CA ALA A 932 34.01 -5.22 -12.13
C ALA A 932 34.51 -3.99 -12.91
N PRO A 933 34.38 -3.99 -14.25
CA PRO A 933 34.74 -2.86 -15.10
C PRO A 933 33.69 -1.75 -15.03
N LEU A 934 34.17 -0.51 -14.95
CA LEU A 934 33.36 0.71 -15.04
C LEU A 934 33.24 1.10 -16.52
N LEU A 935 32.14 0.70 -17.15
CA LEU A 935 31.91 0.91 -18.58
C LEU A 935 30.91 2.04 -18.82
N LEU A 936 31.28 3.03 -19.63
CA LEU A 936 30.40 4.10 -20.10
C LEU A 936 30.33 4.05 -21.63
N ARG A 937 29.16 3.69 -22.19
CA ARG A 937 28.96 3.55 -23.65
C ARG A 937 30.06 2.71 -24.32
N GLU A 938 30.35 1.55 -23.73
CA GLU A 938 31.42 0.61 -24.10
C GLU A 938 32.87 1.09 -23.92
N ARG A 939 33.09 2.35 -23.48
CA ARG A 939 34.41 2.85 -23.06
C ARG A 939 34.70 2.43 -21.62
N LEU A 940 35.88 1.88 -21.37
CA LEU A 940 36.35 1.59 -20.02
C LEU A 940 36.82 2.90 -19.35
N VAL A 941 36.14 3.26 -18.27
CA VAL A 941 36.46 4.43 -17.43
C VAL A 941 37.34 4.03 -16.25
N GLY A 942 37.29 2.77 -15.83
CA GLY A 942 38.06 2.27 -14.71
C GLY A 942 37.64 0.87 -14.26
N VAL A 943 38.12 0.45 -13.09
CA VAL A 943 37.80 -0.83 -12.45
C VAL A 943 37.47 -0.58 -10.97
N VAL A 944 36.40 -1.19 -10.50
CA VAL A 944 36.13 -1.31 -9.06
C VAL A 944 36.55 -2.70 -8.59
N TYR A 945 37.29 -2.74 -7.50
CA TYR A 945 37.88 -3.96 -6.95
C TYR A 945 37.54 -4.06 -5.46
N LEU A 946 37.12 -5.24 -5.03
CA LEU A 946 36.78 -5.59 -3.65
C LEU A 946 37.54 -6.86 -3.28
N ASP A 947 38.11 -6.91 -2.08
CA ASP A 947 38.72 -8.13 -1.55
C ASP A 947 38.33 -8.39 -0.09
N ASN A 948 38.54 -9.64 0.31
CA ASN A 948 38.41 -10.10 1.67
C ASN A 948 39.54 -11.10 1.97
N GLY A 949 40.36 -10.80 2.98
CA GLY A 949 41.48 -11.63 3.43
C GLY A 949 41.07 -12.69 4.47
N VAL A 950 39.89 -12.56 5.08
CA VAL A 950 39.46 -13.39 6.21
C VAL A 950 38.76 -14.68 5.76
N ALA A 951 37.94 -14.64 4.71
CA ALA A 951 37.15 -15.80 4.29
C ALA A 951 37.13 -16.02 2.77
N ALA A 952 37.32 -17.29 2.37
CA ALA A 952 37.24 -17.71 0.97
C ALA A 952 35.78 -17.94 0.57
N GLY A 953 35.43 -17.60 -0.68
CA GLY A 953 34.08 -17.85 -1.21
C GLY A 953 32.99 -16.86 -0.78
N ILE A 954 33.35 -15.73 -0.16
CA ILE A 954 32.38 -14.67 0.21
C ILE A 954 31.69 -14.09 -1.02
N PHE A 955 32.42 -13.91 -2.12
CA PHE A 955 31.86 -13.35 -3.35
C PHE A 955 31.38 -14.44 -4.30
N THR A 956 30.18 -14.30 -4.82
CA THR A 956 29.57 -15.22 -5.78
C THR A 956 29.49 -14.61 -7.18
N ARG A 957 29.24 -15.44 -8.21
CA ARG A 957 28.96 -14.95 -9.58
C ARG A 957 27.74 -14.03 -9.65
N ARG A 958 26.79 -14.18 -8.73
CA ARG A 958 25.61 -13.30 -8.65
C ARG A 958 26.01 -11.92 -8.14
N ASP A 959 26.91 -11.85 -7.17
CA ASP A 959 27.47 -10.60 -6.65
C ASP A 959 28.25 -9.85 -7.73
N ALA A 960 28.92 -10.57 -8.64
CA ALA A 960 29.56 -10.00 -9.81
C ALA A 960 28.58 -9.28 -10.75
N GLN A 961 27.40 -9.86 -10.98
CA GLN A 961 26.35 -9.23 -11.81
C GLN A 961 25.77 -7.99 -11.13
N ILE A 962 25.63 -8.01 -9.81
CA ILE A 962 25.12 -6.88 -9.03
C ILE A 962 26.17 -5.75 -9.02
N LEU A 963 27.44 -6.08 -8.76
CA LEU A 963 28.52 -5.11 -8.81
C LEU A 963 28.67 -4.53 -10.22
N GLN A 964 28.45 -5.31 -11.30
CA GLN A 964 28.43 -4.80 -12.67
C GLN A 964 27.34 -3.74 -12.90
N ALA A 965 26.14 -3.94 -12.34
CA ALA A 965 25.05 -2.98 -12.45
C ALA A 965 25.39 -1.67 -11.71
N ILE A 966 25.99 -1.78 -10.52
CA ILE A 966 26.44 -0.61 -9.73
C ILE A 966 27.62 0.08 -10.42
N ALA A 967 28.57 -0.68 -10.95
CA ALA A 967 29.72 -0.21 -11.71
C ALA A 967 29.32 0.63 -12.94
N SER A 968 28.21 0.26 -13.59
CA SER A 968 27.67 1.00 -14.73
C SER A 968 27.14 2.38 -14.31
N GLN A 969 26.47 2.48 -13.16
CA GLN A 969 26.04 3.77 -12.60
C GLN A 969 27.22 4.60 -12.10
N LEU A 970 28.19 3.95 -11.46
CA LEU A 970 29.40 4.59 -10.98
C LEU A 970 30.23 5.19 -12.13
N ALA A 971 30.30 4.51 -13.28
CA ALA A 971 30.96 5.04 -14.48
C ALA A 971 30.32 6.36 -14.98
N ILE A 972 28.99 6.48 -14.89
CA ILE A 972 28.28 7.73 -15.23
C ILE A 972 28.61 8.83 -14.22
N ALA A 973 28.60 8.50 -12.93
CA ALA A 973 28.92 9.45 -11.86
C ALA A 973 30.35 9.99 -11.96
N ILE A 974 31.32 9.12 -12.24
CA ILE A 974 32.72 9.49 -12.45
C ILE A 974 32.89 10.43 -13.64
N GLU A 975 32.16 10.20 -14.74
CA GLU A 975 32.21 11.08 -15.91
C GLU A 975 31.69 12.49 -15.56
N ILE A 976 30.61 12.58 -14.78
CA ILE A 976 30.04 13.85 -14.33
C ILE A 976 31.02 14.58 -13.40
N ALA A 977 31.59 13.88 -12.42
CA ALA A 977 32.55 14.43 -11.47
C ALA A 977 33.84 14.89 -12.15
N SER A 978 34.42 14.07 -13.04
CA SER A 978 35.63 14.42 -13.79
C SER A 978 35.45 15.60 -14.75
N THR A 979 34.28 15.71 -15.38
CA THR A 979 33.92 16.86 -16.22
C THR A 979 33.80 18.14 -15.38
N THR A 980 33.22 18.03 -14.19
CA THR A 980 33.05 19.16 -13.26
C THR A 980 34.39 19.64 -12.72
N ASP A 981 35.28 18.73 -12.30
CA ASP A 981 36.64 19.04 -11.83
C ASP A 981 37.49 19.71 -12.94
N SER A 982 37.36 19.24 -14.18
CA SER A 982 38.06 19.85 -15.32
C SER A 982 37.59 21.28 -15.59
N LEU A 983 36.28 21.55 -15.42
CA LEU A 983 35.69 22.88 -15.61
C LEU A 983 36.07 23.85 -14.50
N THR A 984 36.10 23.43 -13.24
CA THR A 984 36.57 24.26 -12.12
C THR A 984 38.05 24.59 -12.28
N HIS A 985 38.89 23.62 -12.64
CA HIS A 985 40.33 23.87 -12.84
C HIS A 985 40.60 24.83 -14.02
N ALA A 986 39.87 24.69 -15.13
CA ALA A 986 39.97 25.61 -16.27
C ALA A 986 39.49 27.03 -15.93
N ARG A 987 38.42 27.16 -15.14
CA ARG A 987 37.91 28.45 -14.66
C ARG A 987 38.92 29.14 -13.74
N ASP A 988 39.53 28.40 -12.83
CA ASP A 988 40.48 28.96 -11.87
C ASP A 988 41.79 29.38 -12.54
N GLN A 989 42.26 28.65 -13.56
CA GLN A 989 43.37 29.08 -14.41
C GLN A 989 43.02 30.33 -15.23
N ALA A 990 41.82 30.42 -15.79
CA ALA A 990 41.36 31.62 -16.51
C ALA A 990 41.27 32.84 -15.58
N LEU A 991 40.79 32.66 -14.34
CA LEU A 991 40.74 33.71 -13.33
C LEU A 991 42.14 34.13 -12.87
N ALA A 992 43.08 33.20 -12.70
CA ALA A 992 44.46 33.49 -12.37
C ALA A 992 45.18 34.25 -13.50
N ALA A 993 44.98 33.83 -14.76
CA ALA A 993 45.48 34.53 -15.93
C ALA A 993 44.87 35.93 -16.07
N ASN A 994 43.58 36.10 -15.79
CA ASN A 994 42.92 37.40 -15.83
C ASN A 994 43.38 38.32 -14.69
N ARG A 995 43.65 37.78 -13.49
CA ARG A 995 44.28 38.51 -12.38
C ARG A 995 45.71 38.93 -12.71
N ALA A 996 46.52 38.05 -13.29
CA ALA A 996 47.88 38.36 -13.74
C ALA A 996 47.88 39.43 -14.85
N LYS A 997 46.95 39.34 -15.80
CA LYS A 997 46.74 40.36 -16.85
C LYS A 997 46.31 41.71 -16.27
N SER A 998 45.42 41.70 -15.28
CA SER A 998 44.93 42.92 -14.62
C SER A 998 46.03 43.57 -13.76
N ALA A 999 46.85 42.77 -13.08
CA ALA A 999 48.02 43.24 -12.33
C ALA A 999 49.12 43.79 -13.27
N PHE A 1000 49.31 43.19 -14.44
CA PHE A 1000 50.21 43.69 -15.48
C PHE A 1000 49.72 45.02 -16.07
N LEU A 1001 48.41 45.16 -16.33
CA LEU A 1001 47.80 46.40 -16.83
C LEU A 1001 47.75 47.52 -15.77
N ALA A 1002 47.75 47.19 -14.48
CA ALA A 1002 47.81 48.18 -13.39
C ALA A 1002 49.22 48.67 -13.06
N ASN A 1003 50.27 47.94 -13.51
CA ASN A 1003 51.68 48.29 -13.36
C ASN A 1003 52.28 48.94 -14.63
N MET A 1004 51.46 49.23 -15.63
CA MET A 1004 51.78 49.98 -16.84
C MET A 1004 51.11 51.34 -16.76
#